data_AF-A0A818PPB7-F1
#
_entry.id   AF-A0A818PPB7-F1
#
_cell.length_a   1.000
_cell.length_b   1.000
_cell.length_c   1.000
_cell.angle_alpha   90.00
_cell.angle_beta   90.00
_cell.angle_gamma   90.00
#
_symmetry.space_group_name_H-M   'P 1'
#
loop_
_entity.id
_entity.type
_entity.pdbx_description
1 polymer ?
#
loop_
_entity_poly.entity_id
_entity_poly.type
_entity_poly.pdbx_seq_one_letter_code
_entity_poly.pdbx_strand_id
1 'polypeptide(L)'
;MSAIFDDLLSTKSLHSKDPIDQYIFNHSLRYTSEQLELLEDIKNLPEKIQPWLGSTDEAQFFQILIQLMNCKRAIEIGTFTGYTSLTIALALPSDGELITCDTDDTYVRQDIWVKAGVRNKINLQIRPALEVLNDLLEKNGPNSFDFIFIDADKANYPQYYELSLQLIRPNGLIAIDNTLWNGRVINENDTTTETKAIRQTNELVKNDKRSFSSIHLPPNKHQLQYSFINTNSNQINERVKRRTTSDIFQIHIHYDISVKKLLKEEQRLVKEAVETATNYWSRVIRPKYKLNDRIRLTRQCPSRKMFIVENDFSIHYCSEKCLDETQCGDIIVPDEHLQQCHVCSKDKKCDRIGSKGVGVSAEFILYVSALETNRCEPIDTLATASFCQLEPNRDRPIAGNINICPKRLRGDRDSIDFDRLISTVKHEILHTLVFSTGLFAFFRDIHGEPLTERDPATRWPKVYDEKLQVYTPSDQVVKKVLRTNWKIRGRTIDKEVTLLVTPKVQAIVREHFACRTLEGAELEDQGSVGTALTHWEKRLFEHEIMTGTYTQESVISNLTLALLEDSGWYDVSYEYGKPLLWGRNLGCDFVKTSCKQWIDSKLEQKENPYPFCISSPRPNLLKRICAYTYDKIVMCNLIEYSTPLPNEYQIFDSLPNITDENELARFGGHVMLADYCPYDQELAYKNSNRDSRCYRSENQPPNTENYALEKYSVQSKCFDHGSVWEQYIDECRKKRRIAPQVAGCYQFECVSNEGIYVHIGKEKYLCEYLGQNITIVASQYNSIYSGSIICPDCQIICGSLNNFQCPLIKNLPHGKMKQQSDTRLTIENICGTLKQNEQLPMSDTSNQLHIQRRLICCILLLCLLNLQNLL
;
A
#
# COMPACT_ATOMS: atom_id res chain seq x y z
N MET A 1 10.70 7.08 -42.60
CA MET A 1 9.74 7.95 -41.88
C MET A 1 10.48 8.87 -40.92
N SER A 2 11.32 9.79 -41.41
CA SER A 2 12.09 10.73 -40.56
C SER A 2 12.27 12.11 -41.20
N ALA A 3 11.34 12.54 -42.06
CA ALA A 3 11.42 13.82 -42.76
C ALA A 3 10.04 14.52 -42.88
N ILE A 4 9.12 14.25 -41.94
CA ILE A 4 7.81 14.92 -41.86
C ILE A 4 7.67 15.70 -40.52
N PHE A 5 8.66 15.66 -39.64
CA PHE A 5 8.54 16.24 -38.30
C PHE A 5 8.91 17.73 -38.18
N ASP A 6 9.54 18.33 -39.19
CA ASP A 6 10.17 19.66 -39.04
C ASP A 6 9.38 20.85 -39.61
N ASP A 7 8.23 20.65 -40.26
CA ASP A 7 7.50 21.77 -40.92
C ASP A 7 5.99 21.82 -40.65
N LEU A 8 5.55 21.19 -39.56
CA LEU A 8 4.17 21.28 -39.11
C LEU A 8 4.12 22.12 -37.83
N LEU A 9 2.96 22.73 -37.58
CA LEU A 9 2.32 22.92 -36.27
C LEU A 9 2.06 24.40 -35.87
N SER A 10 0.83 24.88 -36.15
CA SER A 10 0.23 26.08 -35.56
C SER A 10 -1.01 25.79 -34.71
N THR A 11 -1.00 26.27 -33.44
CA THR A 11 -2.08 26.50 -32.44
C THR A 11 -2.03 25.81 -31.07
N LYS A 12 -2.51 26.57 -30.05
CA LYS A 12 -2.59 26.38 -28.59
C LYS A 12 -1.52 25.51 -27.89
N SER A 13 -1.38 24.20 -28.13
CA SER A 13 -0.20 23.43 -27.66
C SER A 13 1.03 23.64 -28.55
N LEU A 14 0.83 23.82 -29.85
CA LEU A 14 1.87 23.68 -30.87
C LEU A 14 2.75 24.92 -31.10
N HIS A 15 2.44 26.02 -30.40
CA HIS A 15 3.13 27.29 -30.54
C HIS A 15 3.66 27.84 -29.23
N SER A 16 3.65 27.04 -28.16
CA SER A 16 4.39 27.47 -27.00
C SER A 16 5.87 27.57 -27.38
N LYS A 17 6.36 28.81 -27.39
CA LYS A 17 7.79 29.12 -27.51
C LYS A 17 8.52 28.82 -26.20
N ASP A 18 7.80 28.36 -25.17
CA ASP A 18 8.42 27.89 -23.95
C ASP A 18 9.14 26.57 -24.21
N PRO A 19 10.47 26.51 -24.03
CA PRO A 19 11.24 25.28 -24.22
C PRO A 19 10.76 24.13 -23.33
N ILE A 20 10.14 24.42 -22.18
CA ILE A 20 9.60 23.40 -21.27
C ILE A 20 8.37 22.74 -21.89
N ASP A 21 7.48 23.53 -22.50
CA ASP A 21 6.28 23.01 -23.16
C ASP A 21 6.66 22.13 -24.35
N GLN A 22 7.62 22.58 -25.16
CA GLN A 22 8.16 21.78 -26.26
C GLN A 22 8.78 20.48 -25.77
N TYR A 23 9.49 20.53 -24.63
CA TYR A 23 10.03 19.32 -24.02
C TYR A 23 8.92 18.36 -23.57
N ILE A 24 7.89 18.86 -22.89
CA ILE A 24 6.73 18.05 -22.44
C ILE A 24 6.05 17.40 -23.64
N PHE A 25 5.77 18.17 -24.69
CA PHE A 25 5.10 17.66 -25.89
C PHE A 25 5.94 16.59 -26.60
N ASN A 26 7.26 16.80 -26.73
CA ASN A 26 8.16 15.86 -27.40
C ASN A 26 8.43 14.57 -26.62
N HIS A 27 8.26 14.58 -25.28
CA HIS A 27 8.62 13.45 -24.44
C HIS A 27 7.44 12.74 -23.76
N SER A 28 6.24 13.34 -23.78
CA SER A 28 5.06 12.80 -23.09
C SER A 28 3.93 12.41 -24.03
N LEU A 29 3.70 13.22 -25.08
CA LEU A 29 2.53 13.03 -25.95
C LEU A 29 2.68 11.82 -26.86
N ARG A 30 1.61 11.04 -26.95
CA ARG A 30 1.50 9.88 -27.83
C ARG A 30 0.23 10.00 -28.64
N TYR A 31 0.38 10.21 -29.94
CA TYR A 31 -0.73 10.34 -30.86
C TYR A 31 -0.95 9.06 -31.65
N THR A 32 -2.23 8.72 -31.87
CA THR A 32 -2.64 7.76 -32.91
C THR A 32 -2.54 8.40 -34.30
N SER A 33 -2.53 7.58 -35.36
CA SER A 33 -2.57 8.06 -36.75
C SER A 33 -3.77 8.96 -37.02
N GLU A 34 -4.92 8.62 -36.44
CA GLU A 34 -6.18 9.32 -36.64
C GLU A 34 -6.21 10.66 -35.89
N GLN A 35 -5.60 10.71 -34.69
CA GLN A 35 -5.39 11.97 -33.98
C GLN A 35 -4.43 12.89 -34.73
N LEU A 36 -3.36 12.36 -35.34
CA LEU A 36 -2.44 13.15 -36.17
C LEU A 36 -3.13 13.71 -37.42
N GLU A 37 -3.94 12.91 -38.11
CA GLU A 37 -4.72 13.33 -39.27
C GLU A 37 -5.65 14.50 -38.90
N LEU A 38 -6.37 14.39 -37.78
CA LEU A 38 -7.27 15.45 -37.31
C LEU A 38 -6.50 16.73 -36.93
N LEU A 39 -5.32 16.62 -36.33
CA LEU A 39 -4.45 17.77 -36.05
C LEU A 39 -3.94 18.44 -37.32
N GLU A 40 -3.72 17.68 -38.40
CA GLU A 40 -3.36 18.22 -39.70
C GLU A 40 -4.53 18.96 -40.37
N ASP A 41 -5.73 18.40 -40.29
CA ASP A 41 -6.95 19.05 -40.77
C ASP A 41 -7.20 20.40 -40.08
N ILE A 42 -7.00 20.45 -38.76
CA ILE A 42 -7.15 21.67 -37.98
C ILE A 42 -6.17 22.75 -38.44
N LYS A 43 -4.91 22.40 -38.78
CA LYS A 43 -3.94 23.38 -39.29
C LYS A 43 -4.37 24.01 -40.62
N ASN A 44 -5.18 23.30 -41.40
CA ASN A 44 -5.69 23.79 -42.67
C ASN A 44 -6.95 24.67 -42.50
N LEU A 45 -7.51 24.79 -41.29
CA LEU A 45 -8.59 25.74 -40.99
C LEU A 45 -8.09 27.18 -40.94
N PRO A 46 -8.96 28.19 -41.09
CA PRO A 46 -8.58 29.59 -40.93
C PRO A 46 -7.90 29.87 -39.59
N GLU A 47 -6.80 30.63 -39.57
CA GLU A 47 -5.98 30.91 -38.36
C GLU A 47 -6.78 31.42 -37.15
N LYS A 48 -7.93 32.07 -37.38
CA LYS A 48 -8.81 32.57 -36.31
C LYS A 48 -9.61 31.47 -35.60
N ILE A 49 -9.79 30.33 -36.24
CA ILE A 49 -10.60 29.19 -35.79
C ILE A 49 -9.72 28.12 -35.14
N GLN A 50 -8.49 27.94 -35.65
CA GLN A 50 -7.52 26.98 -35.10
C GLN A 50 -7.36 27.05 -33.56
N PRO A 51 -7.37 28.23 -32.89
CA PRO A 51 -7.27 28.33 -31.44
C PRO A 51 -8.50 27.82 -30.68
N TRP A 52 -9.53 27.29 -31.33
CA TRP A 52 -10.64 26.64 -30.64
C TRP A 52 -10.31 25.20 -30.23
N LEU A 53 -9.24 24.61 -30.77
CA LEU A 53 -8.73 23.33 -30.31
C LEU A 53 -8.20 23.43 -28.85
N GLY A 54 -8.68 22.57 -27.97
CA GLY A 54 -8.14 22.36 -26.61
C GLY A 54 -6.72 21.79 -26.62
N SER A 55 -6.03 21.80 -25.48
CA SER A 55 -4.62 21.36 -25.44
C SER A 55 -4.50 19.84 -25.60
N THR A 56 -3.52 19.35 -26.36
CA THR A 56 -3.42 17.92 -26.65
C THR A 56 -2.89 17.09 -25.46
N ASP A 57 -2.08 17.69 -24.59
CA ASP A 57 -1.65 17.13 -23.31
C ASP A 57 -2.78 17.05 -22.28
N GLU A 58 -3.66 18.03 -22.27
CA GLU A 58 -4.92 17.98 -21.52
C GLU A 58 -5.79 16.80 -21.98
N ALA A 59 -5.99 16.66 -23.29
CA ALA A 59 -6.79 15.56 -23.82
C ALA A 59 -6.17 14.19 -23.46
N GLN A 60 -4.84 14.05 -23.52
CA GLN A 60 -4.16 12.83 -23.08
C GLN A 60 -4.30 12.60 -21.57
N PHE A 61 -4.29 13.67 -20.76
CA PHE A 61 -4.56 13.59 -19.33
C PHE A 61 -5.99 13.08 -19.04
N PHE A 62 -6.99 13.47 -19.85
CA PHE A 62 -8.33 12.89 -19.74
C PHE A 62 -8.34 11.38 -20.00
N GLN A 63 -7.53 10.87 -20.93
CA GLN A 63 -7.45 9.42 -21.15
C GLN A 63 -6.99 8.68 -19.89
N ILE A 64 -5.97 9.22 -19.22
CA ILE A 64 -5.46 8.68 -17.96
C ILE A 64 -6.57 8.68 -16.90
N LEU A 65 -7.27 9.81 -16.74
CA LEU A 65 -8.34 9.94 -15.76
C LEU A 65 -9.51 8.99 -16.03
N ILE A 66 -9.96 8.90 -17.28
CA ILE A 66 -11.04 8.00 -17.72
C ILE A 66 -10.70 6.54 -17.41
N GLN A 67 -9.46 6.12 -17.68
CA GLN A 67 -9.00 4.76 -17.40
C GLN A 67 -8.89 4.49 -15.89
N LEU A 68 -8.31 5.42 -15.12
CA LEU A 68 -8.18 5.28 -13.66
C LEU A 68 -9.54 5.25 -12.94
N MET A 69 -10.52 6.00 -13.47
CA MET A 69 -11.88 6.05 -12.93
C MET A 69 -12.79 4.93 -13.45
N ASN A 70 -12.32 4.12 -14.41
CA ASN A 70 -13.09 3.09 -15.10
C ASN A 70 -14.43 3.64 -15.66
N CYS A 71 -14.37 4.81 -16.29
CA CYS A 71 -15.55 5.47 -16.83
C CYS A 71 -16.15 4.68 -18.00
N LYS A 72 -17.48 4.57 -18.03
CA LYS A 72 -18.24 3.96 -19.14
C LYS A 72 -19.08 4.98 -19.89
N ARG A 73 -19.61 5.99 -19.20
CA ARG A 73 -20.51 6.99 -19.80
C ARG A 73 -19.96 8.39 -19.59
N ALA A 74 -19.71 9.10 -20.67
CA ALA A 74 -19.16 10.45 -20.64
C ALA A 74 -20.05 11.44 -21.39
N ILE A 75 -20.01 12.72 -20.96
CA ILE A 75 -20.58 13.84 -21.70
C ILE A 75 -19.45 14.81 -22.06
N GLU A 76 -19.49 15.33 -23.28
CA GLU A 76 -18.68 16.45 -23.74
C GLU A 76 -19.59 17.57 -24.22
N ILE A 77 -19.37 18.77 -23.69
CA ILE A 77 -20.11 19.98 -24.04
C ILE A 77 -19.15 20.89 -24.82
N GLY A 78 -19.34 20.96 -26.15
CA GLY A 78 -18.41 21.55 -27.12
C GLY A 78 -17.59 20.47 -27.82
N THR A 79 -17.87 20.21 -29.10
CA THR A 79 -17.23 19.14 -29.91
C THR A 79 -16.15 19.69 -30.83
N PHE A 80 -16.40 20.86 -31.43
CA PHE A 80 -15.59 21.47 -32.48
C PHE A 80 -15.24 20.47 -33.60
N THR A 81 -13.97 20.07 -33.75
CA THR A 81 -13.53 19.13 -34.79
C THR A 81 -13.65 17.67 -34.37
N GLY A 82 -13.89 17.41 -33.08
CA GLY A 82 -13.99 16.08 -32.51
C GLY A 82 -12.70 15.49 -31.97
N TYR A 83 -11.65 16.30 -31.73
CA TYR A 83 -10.36 15.81 -31.24
C TYR A 83 -10.44 15.30 -29.80
N THR A 84 -11.05 16.08 -28.91
CA THR A 84 -11.29 15.67 -27.52
C THR A 84 -12.28 14.51 -27.48
N SER A 85 -13.34 14.52 -28.30
CA SER A 85 -14.27 13.41 -28.47
C SER A 85 -13.59 12.10 -28.85
N LEU A 86 -12.72 12.14 -29.86
CA LEU A 86 -11.92 10.99 -30.30
C LEU A 86 -11.04 10.48 -29.16
N THR A 87 -10.38 11.39 -28.45
CA THR A 87 -9.45 11.07 -27.37
C THR A 87 -10.16 10.42 -26.17
N ILE A 88 -11.33 10.94 -25.77
CA ILE A 88 -12.19 10.35 -24.74
C ILE A 88 -12.70 8.96 -25.19
N ALA A 89 -13.21 8.84 -26.42
CA ALA A 89 -13.78 7.58 -26.93
C ALA A 89 -12.75 6.45 -27.09
N LEU A 90 -11.49 6.80 -27.38
CA LEU A 90 -10.36 5.87 -27.37
C LEU A 90 -10.04 5.33 -25.97
N ALA A 91 -10.26 6.14 -24.93
CA ALA A 91 -10.00 5.75 -23.54
C ALA A 91 -11.17 4.98 -22.89
N LEU A 92 -12.41 5.21 -23.35
CA LEU A 92 -13.59 4.46 -22.90
C LEU A 92 -13.50 2.97 -23.29
N PRO A 93 -14.09 2.06 -22.51
CA PRO A 93 -14.17 0.64 -22.87
C PRO A 93 -14.98 0.40 -24.16
N SER A 94 -14.97 -0.82 -24.68
CA SER A 94 -15.67 -1.15 -25.93
C SER A 94 -17.20 -0.95 -25.84
N ASP A 95 -17.76 -1.12 -24.64
CA ASP A 95 -19.17 -0.86 -24.29
C ASP A 95 -19.42 0.57 -23.77
N GLY A 96 -18.42 1.45 -23.86
CA GLY A 96 -18.52 2.83 -23.41
C GLY A 96 -19.31 3.73 -24.36
N GLU A 97 -19.93 4.77 -23.81
CA GLU A 97 -20.74 5.75 -24.53
C GLU A 97 -20.22 7.17 -24.21
N LEU A 98 -19.92 7.94 -25.24
CA LEU A 98 -19.68 9.38 -25.16
C LEU A 98 -20.85 10.09 -25.83
N ILE A 99 -21.54 10.96 -25.10
CA ILE A 99 -22.49 11.91 -25.68
C ILE A 99 -21.79 13.24 -25.84
N THR A 100 -21.62 13.70 -27.07
CA THR A 100 -20.97 14.97 -27.35
C THR A 100 -21.93 15.91 -28.06
N CYS A 101 -21.91 17.19 -27.70
CA CYS A 101 -22.85 18.16 -28.25
C CYS A 101 -22.15 19.43 -28.73
N ASP A 102 -22.66 19.96 -29.83
CA ASP A 102 -22.25 21.22 -30.42
C ASP A 102 -23.46 21.88 -31.10
N THR A 103 -23.36 23.16 -31.40
CA THR A 103 -24.41 23.90 -32.11
C THR A 103 -24.30 23.76 -33.63
N ASP A 104 -23.14 23.34 -34.12
CA ASP A 104 -22.82 23.21 -35.54
C ASP A 104 -21.85 22.03 -35.75
N ASP A 105 -21.98 21.32 -36.86
CA ASP A 105 -21.10 20.19 -37.21
C ASP A 105 -20.14 20.48 -38.37
N THR A 106 -20.06 21.74 -38.82
CA THR A 106 -19.24 22.15 -39.99
C THR A 106 -17.81 21.62 -39.95
N TYR A 107 -17.20 21.55 -38.76
CA TYR A 107 -15.82 21.10 -38.58
C TYR A 107 -15.68 19.67 -38.03
N VAL A 108 -16.78 19.02 -37.66
CA VAL A 108 -16.74 17.70 -36.99
C VAL A 108 -16.32 16.61 -37.98
N ARG A 109 -15.22 15.92 -37.67
CA ARG A 109 -14.67 14.85 -38.52
C ARG A 109 -15.12 13.46 -38.07
N GLN A 110 -16.40 13.16 -38.27
CA GLN A 110 -16.97 11.84 -37.93
C GLN A 110 -16.34 10.69 -38.74
N ASP A 111 -15.84 10.98 -39.94
CA ASP A 111 -15.12 10.01 -40.78
C ASP A 111 -13.83 9.52 -40.10
N ILE A 112 -13.14 10.38 -39.36
CA ILE A 112 -11.97 10.01 -38.57
C ILE A 112 -12.37 9.11 -37.39
N TRP A 113 -13.52 9.36 -36.75
CA TRP A 113 -14.04 8.46 -35.71
C TRP A 113 -14.37 7.06 -36.25
N VAL A 114 -14.81 6.96 -37.51
CA VAL A 114 -15.02 5.68 -38.20
C VAL A 114 -13.69 4.98 -38.45
N LYS A 115 -12.69 5.70 -38.99
CA LYS A 115 -11.33 5.16 -39.20
C LYS A 115 -10.71 4.65 -37.89
N ALA A 116 -10.89 5.38 -36.80
CA ALA A 116 -10.40 5.01 -35.47
C ALA A 116 -11.18 3.86 -34.81
N GLY A 117 -12.28 3.40 -35.40
CA GLY A 117 -13.09 2.31 -34.86
C GLY A 117 -13.86 2.65 -33.58
N VAL A 118 -14.05 3.94 -33.28
CA VAL A 118 -14.75 4.41 -32.06
C VAL A 118 -16.08 5.10 -32.34
N ARG A 119 -16.46 5.27 -33.61
CA ARG A 119 -17.72 5.96 -33.99
C ARG A 119 -18.95 5.39 -33.29
N ASN A 120 -18.99 4.08 -33.04
CA ASN A 120 -20.09 3.41 -32.35
C ASN A 120 -20.23 3.81 -30.86
N LYS A 121 -19.18 4.36 -30.25
CA LYS A 121 -19.22 4.88 -28.88
C LYS A 121 -19.67 6.34 -28.81
N ILE A 122 -19.57 7.09 -29.91
CA ILE A 122 -19.81 8.53 -29.93
C ILE A 122 -21.22 8.84 -30.42
N ASN A 123 -22.02 9.47 -29.58
CA ASN A 123 -23.35 9.98 -29.89
C ASN A 123 -23.28 11.51 -30.00
N LEU A 124 -23.17 12.01 -31.24
CA LEU A 124 -23.12 13.44 -31.55
C LEU A 124 -24.53 14.05 -31.58
N GLN A 125 -24.71 15.16 -30.89
CA GLN A 125 -25.96 15.92 -30.78
C GLN A 125 -25.75 17.35 -31.30
N ILE A 126 -26.34 17.68 -32.45
CA ILE A 126 -26.23 19.02 -33.06
C ILE A 126 -27.43 19.88 -32.66
N ARG A 127 -27.32 20.49 -31.48
CA ARG A 127 -28.35 21.35 -30.84
C ARG A 127 -27.79 21.97 -29.54
N PRO A 128 -28.44 23.01 -28.98
CA PRO A 128 -27.95 23.66 -27.76
C PRO A 128 -27.69 22.69 -26.61
N ALA A 129 -26.52 22.77 -25.98
CA ALA A 129 -26.10 21.83 -24.95
C ALA A 129 -27.05 21.82 -23.73
N LEU A 130 -27.66 22.95 -23.36
CA LEU A 130 -28.65 22.98 -22.29
C LEU A 130 -29.87 22.09 -22.58
N GLU A 131 -30.32 22.02 -23.83
CA GLU A 131 -31.42 21.12 -24.22
C GLU A 131 -30.97 19.65 -24.12
N VAL A 132 -29.76 19.35 -24.59
CA VAL A 132 -29.18 18.00 -24.50
C VAL A 132 -29.09 17.54 -23.05
N LEU A 133 -28.53 18.36 -22.16
CA LEU A 133 -28.38 18.01 -20.75
C LEU A 133 -29.73 17.80 -20.05
N ASN A 134 -30.74 18.63 -20.35
CA ASN A 134 -32.08 18.45 -19.80
C ASN A 134 -32.73 17.15 -20.30
N ASP A 135 -32.65 16.87 -21.60
CA ASP A 135 -33.16 15.62 -22.18
C ASP A 135 -32.47 14.38 -21.59
N LEU A 136 -31.15 14.45 -21.38
CA LEU A 136 -30.40 13.38 -20.74
C LEU A 136 -30.84 13.20 -19.28
N LEU A 137 -31.11 14.29 -18.57
CA LEU A 137 -31.57 14.21 -17.19
C LEU A 137 -32.97 13.61 -17.10
N GLU A 138 -33.86 13.97 -18.02
CA GLU A 138 -35.21 13.38 -18.13
C GLU A 138 -35.16 11.90 -18.53
N LYS A 139 -34.33 11.56 -19.52
CA LYS A 139 -34.24 10.21 -20.10
C LYS A 139 -33.51 9.22 -19.21
N ASN A 140 -32.38 9.64 -18.64
CA ASN A 140 -31.46 8.76 -17.90
C ASN A 140 -31.58 8.93 -16.38
N GLY A 141 -32.20 10.00 -15.90
CA GLY A 141 -32.24 10.35 -14.48
C GLY A 141 -30.91 10.92 -13.97
N PRO A 142 -30.90 11.39 -12.71
CA PRO A 142 -29.70 11.90 -12.06
C PRO A 142 -28.67 10.78 -11.85
N ASN A 143 -27.40 11.16 -11.66
CA ASN A 143 -26.28 10.25 -11.36
C ASN A 143 -26.01 9.17 -12.43
N SER A 144 -26.23 9.50 -13.70
CA SER A 144 -26.19 8.56 -14.81
C SER A 144 -24.89 8.59 -15.64
N PHE A 145 -23.98 9.54 -15.40
CA PHE A 145 -22.71 9.70 -16.12
C PHE A 145 -21.49 9.71 -15.20
N ASP A 146 -20.34 9.22 -15.71
CA ASP A 146 -19.09 9.05 -14.95
C ASP A 146 -18.13 10.23 -15.08
N PHE A 147 -18.11 10.86 -16.25
CA PHE A 147 -17.22 11.96 -16.61
C PHE A 147 -17.95 13.00 -17.45
N ILE A 148 -17.78 14.29 -17.14
CA ILE A 148 -18.35 15.38 -17.93
C ILE A 148 -17.28 16.44 -18.20
N PHE A 149 -17.08 16.77 -19.47
CA PHE A 149 -16.17 17.83 -19.91
C PHE A 149 -16.95 19.04 -20.44
N ILE A 150 -16.61 20.24 -19.96
CA ILE A 150 -17.27 21.50 -20.32
C ILE A 150 -16.27 22.42 -21.02
N ASP A 151 -16.39 22.57 -22.33
CA ASP A 151 -15.63 23.51 -23.15
C ASP A 151 -16.48 24.09 -24.30
N ALA A 152 -17.51 24.86 -23.93
CA ALA A 152 -18.40 25.51 -24.88
C ALA A 152 -18.49 27.03 -24.65
N ASP A 153 -19.66 27.62 -24.86
CA ASP A 153 -19.91 29.03 -24.65
C ASP A 153 -19.86 29.39 -23.15
N LYS A 154 -18.92 30.27 -22.80
CA LYS A 154 -18.56 30.53 -21.39
C LYS A 154 -19.69 31.19 -20.59
N ALA A 155 -20.61 31.88 -21.25
CA ALA A 155 -21.75 32.54 -20.64
C ALA A 155 -22.71 31.56 -19.92
N ASN A 156 -22.77 30.30 -20.38
CA ASN A 156 -23.63 29.26 -19.81
C ASN A 156 -22.92 28.31 -18.85
N TYR A 157 -21.64 28.52 -18.54
CA TYR A 157 -20.87 27.66 -17.63
C TYR A 157 -21.55 27.42 -16.27
N PRO A 158 -22.15 28.43 -15.60
CA PRO A 158 -22.88 28.20 -14.35
C PRO A 158 -24.03 27.20 -14.52
N GLN A 159 -24.78 27.30 -15.62
CA GLN A 159 -25.91 26.44 -15.95
C GLN A 159 -25.45 25.03 -16.34
N TYR A 160 -24.39 24.92 -17.14
CA TYR A 160 -23.78 23.64 -17.48
C TYR A 160 -23.28 22.92 -16.24
N TYR A 161 -22.62 23.63 -15.31
CA TYR A 161 -22.15 23.06 -14.07
C TYR A 161 -23.30 22.48 -13.23
N GLU A 162 -24.40 23.21 -13.05
CA GLU A 162 -25.55 22.74 -12.25
C GLU A 162 -26.30 21.56 -12.86
N LEU A 163 -26.44 21.51 -14.19
CA LEU A 163 -27.02 20.34 -14.86
C LEU A 163 -26.06 19.14 -14.82
N SER A 164 -24.77 19.39 -15.01
CA SER A 164 -23.72 18.37 -14.92
C SER A 164 -23.66 17.76 -13.52
N LEU A 165 -23.84 18.55 -12.47
CA LEU A 165 -23.92 18.08 -11.07
C LEU A 165 -25.09 17.12 -10.82
N GLN A 166 -26.19 17.28 -11.54
CA GLN A 166 -27.34 16.38 -11.43
C GLN A 166 -27.10 15.09 -12.21
N LEU A 167 -26.47 15.18 -13.38
CA LEU A 167 -26.19 14.06 -14.28
C LEU A 167 -25.01 13.19 -13.82
N ILE A 168 -23.99 13.78 -13.20
CA ILE A 168 -22.79 13.07 -12.77
C ILE A 168 -23.11 12.17 -11.57
N ARG A 169 -22.59 10.95 -11.57
CA ARG A 169 -22.72 10.04 -10.41
C ARG A 169 -21.90 10.50 -9.21
N PRO A 170 -22.20 10.02 -7.99
CA PRO A 170 -21.27 10.13 -6.88
C PRO A 170 -19.89 9.58 -7.25
N ASN A 171 -18.85 10.29 -6.85
CA ASN A 171 -17.45 10.08 -7.20
C ASN A 171 -17.14 10.15 -8.71
N GLY A 172 -18.02 10.80 -9.49
CA GLY A 172 -17.73 11.19 -10.87
C GLY A 172 -16.94 12.51 -10.93
N LEU A 173 -16.45 12.83 -12.12
CA LEU A 173 -15.57 13.97 -12.35
C LEU A 173 -16.16 14.93 -13.38
N ILE A 174 -16.23 16.21 -13.01
CA ILE A 174 -16.52 17.31 -13.93
C ILE A 174 -15.21 18.06 -14.19
N ALA A 175 -14.83 18.20 -15.45
CA ALA A 175 -13.70 18.98 -15.92
C ALA A 175 -14.20 20.20 -16.70
N ILE A 176 -13.76 21.40 -16.31
CA ILE A 176 -14.20 22.67 -16.91
C ILE A 176 -12.98 23.39 -17.48
N ASP A 177 -12.97 23.62 -18.79
CA ASP A 177 -11.85 24.28 -19.48
C ASP A 177 -11.96 25.81 -19.47
N ASN A 178 -10.80 26.46 -19.56
CA ASN A 178 -10.54 27.90 -19.60
C ASN A 178 -10.95 28.66 -18.33
N THR A 179 -10.93 28.01 -17.17
CA THR A 179 -11.39 28.58 -15.88
C THR A 179 -10.55 29.73 -15.34
N LEU A 180 -9.30 29.91 -15.81
CA LEU A 180 -8.49 31.09 -15.45
C LEU A 180 -8.56 32.21 -16.51
N TRP A 181 -9.31 31.99 -17.59
CA TRP A 181 -9.54 32.87 -18.74
C TRP A 181 -8.36 33.78 -19.19
N ASN A 182 -7.18 33.22 -19.48
CA ASN A 182 -5.95 33.98 -19.81
C ASN A 182 -5.55 35.00 -18.74
N GLY A 183 -5.87 34.74 -17.47
CA GLY A 183 -5.67 35.67 -16.37
C GLY A 183 -6.70 36.81 -16.33
N ARG A 184 -7.68 36.87 -17.23
CA ARG A 184 -8.71 37.92 -17.19
C ARG A 184 -9.58 37.84 -15.93
N VAL A 185 -9.72 36.64 -15.34
CA VAL A 185 -10.47 36.46 -14.08
C VAL A 185 -9.90 37.26 -12.91
N ILE A 186 -8.59 37.58 -12.89
CA ILE A 186 -7.98 38.42 -11.84
C ILE A 186 -8.04 39.93 -12.15
N ASN A 187 -8.39 40.32 -13.38
CA ASN A 187 -8.53 41.73 -13.75
C ASN A 187 -9.94 42.24 -13.42
N GLU A 188 -10.10 42.89 -12.26
CA GLU A 188 -11.39 43.39 -11.78
C GLU A 188 -12.13 44.32 -12.77
N ASN A 189 -11.41 44.98 -13.69
CA ASN A 189 -11.99 45.86 -14.70
C ASN A 189 -12.60 45.11 -15.91
N ASP A 190 -12.28 43.83 -16.09
CA ASP A 190 -12.89 43.02 -17.15
C ASP A 190 -14.30 42.60 -16.72
N THR A 191 -15.30 43.20 -17.35
CA THR A 191 -16.73 43.03 -17.05
C THR A 191 -17.49 42.33 -18.17
N THR A 192 -16.78 41.70 -19.11
CA THR A 192 -17.37 40.91 -20.19
C THR A 192 -18.21 39.76 -19.63
N THR A 193 -19.23 39.35 -20.39
CA THR A 193 -20.19 38.32 -19.98
C THR A 193 -19.48 37.00 -19.66
N GLU A 194 -18.49 36.62 -20.47
CA GLU A 194 -17.68 35.42 -20.33
C GLU A 194 -16.84 35.45 -19.05
N THR A 195 -16.11 36.54 -18.81
CA THR A 195 -15.28 36.68 -17.60
C THR A 195 -16.12 36.64 -16.33
N LYS A 196 -17.30 37.27 -16.33
CA LYS A 196 -18.24 37.22 -15.20
C LYS A 196 -18.78 35.81 -14.97
N ALA A 197 -19.20 35.11 -16.02
CA ALA A 197 -19.73 33.75 -15.92
C ALA A 197 -18.66 32.75 -15.43
N ILE A 198 -17.41 32.88 -15.87
CA ILE A 198 -16.30 32.06 -15.39
C ILE A 198 -15.99 32.34 -13.91
N ARG A 199 -15.94 33.61 -13.48
CA ARG A 199 -15.79 33.96 -12.05
C ARG A 199 -16.92 33.37 -11.21
N GLN A 200 -18.16 33.50 -11.68
CA GLN A 200 -19.32 32.92 -11.00
C GLN A 200 -19.20 31.40 -10.91
N THR A 201 -18.79 30.72 -11.99
CA THR A 201 -18.59 29.27 -12.00
C THR A 201 -17.50 28.84 -11.02
N ASN A 202 -16.35 29.51 -11.01
CA ASN A 202 -15.26 29.21 -10.08
C ASN A 202 -15.69 29.38 -8.61
N GLU A 203 -16.48 30.42 -8.31
CA GLU A 203 -17.04 30.63 -6.97
C GLU A 203 -18.13 29.61 -6.62
N LEU A 204 -18.99 29.20 -7.57
CA LEU A 204 -19.94 28.11 -7.37
C LEU A 204 -19.20 26.83 -7.00
N VAL A 205 -18.24 26.40 -7.82
CA VAL A 205 -17.44 25.19 -7.60
C VAL A 205 -16.74 25.20 -6.24
N LYS A 206 -16.13 26.33 -5.86
CA LYS A 206 -15.39 26.47 -4.61
C LYS A 206 -16.29 26.34 -3.37
N ASN A 207 -17.51 26.85 -3.47
CA ASN A 207 -18.45 26.92 -2.34
C ASN A 207 -19.47 25.77 -2.32
N ASP A 208 -19.56 24.96 -3.39
CA ASP A 208 -20.51 23.87 -3.51
C ASP A 208 -20.10 22.63 -2.68
N LYS A 209 -20.90 22.31 -1.67
CA LYS A 209 -20.70 21.17 -0.77
C LYS A 209 -20.95 19.81 -1.43
N ARG A 210 -21.60 19.78 -2.60
CA ARG A 210 -21.75 18.58 -3.43
C ARG A 210 -20.43 18.21 -4.11
N SER A 211 -19.45 19.12 -4.19
CA SER A 211 -18.09 18.85 -4.65
C SER A 211 -17.16 18.61 -3.45
N PHE A 212 -16.42 17.49 -3.43
CA PHE A 212 -15.50 17.13 -2.35
C PHE A 212 -14.12 17.79 -2.48
N SER A 213 -13.64 18.01 -3.71
CA SER A 213 -12.34 18.64 -3.98
C SER A 213 -12.37 19.34 -5.33
N SER A 214 -11.81 20.56 -5.39
CA SER A 214 -11.58 21.29 -6.64
C SER A 214 -10.13 21.70 -6.78
N ILE A 215 -9.50 21.42 -7.92
CA ILE A 215 -8.11 21.79 -8.20
C ILE A 215 -8.06 22.58 -9.50
N HIS A 216 -7.49 23.79 -9.45
CA HIS A 216 -7.03 24.47 -10.65
C HIS A 216 -5.68 23.88 -11.05
N LEU A 217 -5.60 23.22 -12.21
CA LEU A 217 -4.32 22.82 -12.76
C LEU A 217 -3.86 23.91 -13.74
N PRO A 218 -2.63 24.44 -13.58
CA PRO A 218 -1.97 25.23 -14.60
C PRO A 218 -0.95 24.36 -15.36
N PRO A 219 -1.36 23.43 -16.24
CA PRO A 219 -0.43 22.91 -17.23
C PRO A 219 -0.21 24.03 -18.23
N ASN A 220 0.85 24.82 -18.02
CA ASN A 220 1.42 25.82 -18.92
C ASN A 220 0.43 26.61 -19.80
N LYS A 221 0.09 27.83 -19.36
CA LYS A 221 -0.86 28.79 -19.98
C LYS A 221 -2.29 28.28 -20.24
N HIS A 222 -2.58 26.99 -20.11
CA HIS A 222 -3.92 26.38 -20.25
C HIS A 222 -4.49 26.03 -18.86
N GLN A 223 -5.82 26.06 -18.73
CA GLN A 223 -6.45 26.53 -17.48
C GLN A 223 -7.69 25.71 -17.13
N LEU A 224 -7.50 24.68 -16.32
CA LEU A 224 -8.56 23.71 -16.01
C LEU A 224 -8.91 23.71 -14.53
N GLN A 225 -10.20 23.56 -14.22
CA GLN A 225 -10.66 23.23 -12.88
C GLN A 225 -11.31 21.86 -12.88
N TYR A 226 -10.79 20.96 -12.06
CA TYR A 226 -11.36 19.64 -11.80
C TYR A 226 -12.24 19.72 -10.57
N SER A 227 -13.42 19.08 -10.59
CA SER A 227 -14.31 18.97 -9.44
C SER A 227 -14.78 17.54 -9.24
N PHE A 228 -14.44 16.94 -8.09
CA PHE A 228 -14.92 15.62 -7.71
C PHE A 228 -16.27 15.74 -7.00
N ILE A 229 -17.30 15.07 -7.52
CA ILE A 229 -18.68 15.27 -7.05
C ILE A 229 -19.12 14.12 -6.13
N ASN A 230 -19.80 14.44 -5.03
CA ASN A 230 -20.41 13.53 -4.09
C ASN A 230 -21.87 13.92 -3.82
N THR A 231 -22.81 13.39 -4.62
CA THR A 231 -24.25 13.75 -4.59
C THR A 231 -25.07 13.03 -3.52
N ASN A 232 -24.48 12.13 -2.72
CA ASN A 232 -25.21 11.35 -1.71
C ASN A 232 -25.43 12.11 -0.39
N SER A 233 -25.97 13.33 -0.42
CA SER A 233 -26.14 14.18 0.77
C SER A 233 -27.12 13.65 1.83
N ASN A 234 -27.88 12.58 1.54
CA ASN A 234 -28.78 11.93 2.51
C ASN A 234 -28.34 10.53 3.00
N GLN A 235 -27.23 9.98 2.51
CA GLN A 235 -26.58 8.78 3.07
C GLN A 235 -25.11 9.01 3.48
N ILE A 236 -24.59 10.24 3.32
CA ILE A 236 -23.20 10.63 3.62
C ILE A 236 -23.08 11.56 4.82
N ASN A 237 -24.17 11.82 5.55
CA ASN A 237 -24.06 12.50 6.84
C ASN A 237 -23.31 11.68 7.91
N GLU A 238 -22.91 10.43 7.64
CA GLU A 238 -22.05 9.64 8.55
C GLU A 238 -20.63 9.34 8.05
N ARG A 239 -20.27 9.54 6.76
CA ARG A 239 -18.92 9.20 6.28
C ARG A 239 -18.37 10.24 5.31
N VAL A 240 -17.45 11.06 5.84
CA VAL A 240 -16.68 12.16 5.22
C VAL A 240 -17.21 13.56 5.55
N LYS A 241 -17.14 13.92 6.85
CA LYS A 241 -16.80 15.29 7.24
C LYS A 241 -15.37 15.57 6.79
N ARG A 242 -15.12 16.63 6.01
CA ARG A 242 -13.79 17.25 5.95
C ARG A 242 -13.35 17.48 7.39
N ARG A 243 -12.25 16.83 7.81
CA ARG A 243 -11.75 16.90 9.18
C ARG A 243 -11.50 18.37 9.55
N THR A 244 -12.34 18.89 10.41
CA THR A 244 -11.99 20.07 11.19
C THR A 244 -10.91 19.65 12.19
N THR A 245 -10.02 20.56 12.57
CA THR A 245 -8.99 20.30 13.61
C THR A 245 -9.59 19.81 14.94
N SER A 246 -10.89 20.03 15.16
CA SER A 246 -11.66 19.55 16.30
C SER A 246 -12.10 18.08 16.25
N ASP A 247 -11.95 17.37 15.11
CA ASP A 247 -12.44 16.00 14.91
C ASP A 247 -11.33 14.93 14.86
N ILE A 248 -10.05 15.33 15.04
CA ILE A 248 -8.88 14.45 15.06
C ILE A 248 -8.71 13.84 16.46
N PHE A 249 -8.41 12.55 16.56
CA PHE A 249 -8.13 11.91 17.86
C PHE A 249 -6.85 12.47 18.48
N GLN A 250 -6.99 13.14 19.62
CA GLN A 250 -5.90 13.90 20.25
C GLN A 250 -5.07 13.01 21.18
N ILE A 251 -3.86 12.69 20.75
CA ILE A 251 -2.86 11.97 21.55
C ILE A 251 -1.86 12.99 22.10
N HIS A 252 -1.78 13.11 23.43
CA HIS A 252 -0.72 13.89 24.07
C HIS A 252 0.51 13.01 24.31
N ILE A 253 1.66 13.42 23.79
CA ILE A 253 2.93 12.71 23.96
C ILE A 253 3.69 13.34 25.12
N HIS A 254 3.99 12.55 26.15
CA HIS A 254 4.83 12.96 27.27
C HIS A 254 6.17 12.23 27.22
N TYR A 255 7.25 12.94 26.92
CA TYR A 255 8.61 12.37 26.88
C TYR A 255 9.26 12.42 28.26
N ASP A 256 9.64 11.24 28.76
CA ASP A 256 10.44 11.10 29.98
C ASP A 256 11.85 11.70 29.81
N ILE A 257 12.50 11.99 30.93
CA ILE A 257 13.88 12.51 30.95
C ILE A 257 14.89 11.55 30.30
N SER A 258 14.63 10.24 30.29
CA SER A 258 15.44 9.25 29.58
C SER A 258 15.62 9.56 28.09
N VAL A 259 14.57 10.02 27.41
CA VAL A 259 14.63 10.41 25.99
C VAL A 259 15.49 11.66 25.80
N LYS A 260 15.55 12.55 26.80
CA LYS A 260 16.42 13.74 26.80
C LYS A 260 17.90 13.40 27.04
N LYS A 261 18.20 12.22 27.60
CA LYS A 261 19.57 11.74 27.86
C LYS A 261 20.20 11.02 26.67
N LEU A 262 19.41 10.69 25.63
CA LEU A 262 19.92 10.10 24.38
C LEU A 262 20.83 11.06 23.61
N LEU A 263 21.62 10.53 22.68
CA LEU A 263 22.35 11.36 21.72
C LEU A 263 21.36 12.17 20.87
N LYS A 264 21.78 13.34 20.38
CA LYS A 264 20.88 14.24 19.61
C LYS A 264 20.22 13.56 18.41
N GLU A 265 20.97 12.73 17.67
CA GLU A 265 20.42 11.99 16.53
C GLU A 265 19.43 10.91 16.96
N GLU A 266 19.75 10.13 18.00
CA GLU A 266 18.84 9.11 18.55
C GLU A 266 17.55 9.75 19.09
N GLN A 267 17.67 10.89 19.77
CA GLN A 267 16.53 11.67 20.25
C GLN A 267 15.64 12.13 19.08
N ARG A 268 16.26 12.60 17.98
CA ARG A 268 15.53 13.01 16.79
C ARG A 268 14.79 11.83 16.15
N LEU A 269 15.46 10.69 16.00
CA LEU A 269 14.86 9.46 15.45
C LEU A 269 13.66 9.00 16.28
N VAL A 270 13.82 8.95 17.62
CA VAL A 270 12.73 8.57 18.54
C VAL A 270 11.53 9.50 18.39
N LYS A 271 11.75 10.82 18.43
CA LYS A 271 10.67 11.80 18.33
C LYS A 271 9.95 11.71 16.98
N GLU A 272 10.70 11.64 15.88
CA GLU A 272 10.16 11.56 14.52
C GLU A 272 9.34 10.27 14.34
N ALA A 273 9.82 9.13 14.84
CA ALA A 273 9.10 7.86 14.77
C ALA A 273 7.80 7.88 15.59
N VAL A 274 7.86 8.37 16.83
CA VAL A 274 6.68 8.48 17.71
C VAL A 274 5.65 9.43 17.12
N GLU A 275 6.06 10.63 16.71
CA GLU A 275 5.15 11.62 16.11
C GLU A 275 4.50 11.10 14.83
N THR A 276 5.27 10.39 13.98
CA THR A 276 4.76 9.77 12.76
C THR A 276 3.72 8.70 13.06
N ALA A 277 4.00 7.83 14.05
CA ALA A 277 3.09 6.77 14.46
C ALA A 277 1.83 7.30 15.13
N THR A 278 1.93 8.28 16.02
CA THR A 278 0.77 8.92 16.66
C THR A 278 -0.08 9.67 15.65
N ASN A 279 0.54 10.40 14.70
CA ASN A 279 -0.19 11.09 13.64
C ASN A 279 -0.98 10.12 12.75
N TYR A 280 -0.43 8.93 12.50
CA TYR A 280 -1.17 7.87 11.82
C TYR A 280 -2.40 7.46 12.64
N TRP A 281 -2.23 7.06 13.91
CA TRP A 281 -3.36 6.61 14.74
C TRP A 281 -4.41 7.70 15.00
N SER A 282 -4.00 8.96 15.19
CA SER A 282 -4.90 10.12 15.29
C SER A 282 -5.81 10.31 14.08
N ARG A 283 -5.42 9.75 12.92
CA ARG A 283 -6.20 9.73 11.68
C ARG A 283 -6.95 8.43 11.47
N VAL A 284 -6.51 7.31 12.02
CA VAL A 284 -7.20 6.02 11.81
C VAL A 284 -8.42 5.89 12.71
N ILE A 285 -8.32 6.33 13.96
CA ILE A 285 -9.35 6.11 14.97
C ILE A 285 -9.93 7.42 15.51
N ARG A 286 -11.16 7.33 16.00
CA ARG A 286 -11.86 8.37 16.77
C ARG A 286 -12.54 7.70 17.97
N PRO A 287 -12.51 8.28 19.17
CA PRO A 287 -13.24 7.70 20.28
C PRO A 287 -14.74 7.89 20.04
N LYS A 288 -15.54 6.84 20.29
CA LYS A 288 -17.02 6.93 20.16
C LYS A 288 -17.61 8.02 21.04
N TYR A 289 -16.94 8.31 22.16
CA TYR A 289 -17.34 9.32 23.11
C TYR A 289 -16.15 10.22 23.47
N LYS A 290 -16.33 11.53 23.34
CA LYS A 290 -15.33 12.52 23.76
C LYS A 290 -15.30 12.64 25.27
N LEU A 291 -14.11 12.88 25.81
CA LEU A 291 -13.94 13.25 27.21
C LEU A 291 -14.47 14.68 27.42
N ASN A 292 -15.26 14.87 28.48
CA ASN A 292 -15.85 16.17 28.81
C ASN A 292 -14.89 17.10 29.59
N ASP A 293 -13.77 16.56 30.10
CA ASP A 293 -12.77 17.28 30.91
C ASP A 293 -11.36 16.74 30.58
N ARG A 294 -10.33 17.43 31.06
CA ARG A 294 -8.92 17.05 30.96
C ARG A 294 -8.66 15.73 31.66
N ILE A 295 -7.87 14.87 31.04
CA ILE A 295 -7.44 13.59 31.62
C ILE A 295 -6.64 13.86 32.90
N ARG A 296 -7.07 13.22 33.99
CA ARG A 296 -6.35 13.16 35.26
C ARG A 296 -6.30 11.71 35.70
N LEU A 297 -5.10 11.15 35.76
CA LEU A 297 -4.91 9.75 36.10
C LEU A 297 -5.09 9.56 37.61
N THR A 298 -5.84 8.54 37.99
CA THR A 298 -6.00 8.14 39.39
C THR A 298 -4.66 7.63 39.92
N ARG A 299 -4.33 8.01 41.16
CA ARG A 299 -3.11 7.53 41.84
C ARG A 299 -3.23 6.03 42.16
N GLN A 300 -2.13 5.31 42.05
CA GLN A 300 -2.10 3.87 42.32
C GLN A 300 -2.26 3.57 43.82
N CYS A 301 -2.84 2.42 44.14
CA CYS A 301 -3.02 1.94 45.52
C CYS A 301 -2.02 0.82 45.86
N PRO A 302 -1.48 0.75 47.10
CA PRO A 302 -0.54 -0.29 47.52
C PRO A 302 -1.06 -1.72 47.34
N SER A 303 -2.34 -1.95 47.64
CA SER A 303 -2.96 -3.29 47.60
C SER A 303 -3.59 -3.64 46.25
N ARG A 304 -3.52 -2.74 45.24
CA ARG A 304 -4.31 -2.77 43.98
C ARG A 304 -5.83 -2.92 44.14
N LYS A 305 -6.35 -3.07 45.37
CA LYS A 305 -7.77 -3.16 45.69
C LYS A 305 -8.38 -1.77 45.66
N MET A 306 -9.15 -1.52 44.62
CA MET A 306 -9.87 -0.27 44.39
C MET A 306 -11.37 -0.50 44.60
N PHE A 307 -12.02 0.47 45.22
CA PHE A 307 -13.47 0.46 45.43
C PHE A 307 -14.10 1.65 44.71
N ILE A 308 -15.33 1.48 44.24
CA ILE A 308 -16.16 2.58 43.79
C ILE A 308 -17.14 2.91 44.91
N VAL A 309 -17.39 4.19 45.15
CA VAL A 309 -18.29 4.67 46.20
C VAL A 309 -19.67 4.89 45.57
N GLU A 310 -20.74 4.47 46.27
CA GLU A 310 -22.12 4.74 45.84
C GLU A 310 -22.29 6.26 45.65
N ASN A 311 -22.72 6.66 44.43
CA ASN A 311 -22.89 8.04 43.94
C ASN A 311 -21.65 8.75 43.35
N ASP A 312 -20.46 8.14 43.32
CA ASP A 312 -19.30 8.63 42.53
C ASP A 312 -18.65 7.48 41.75
N PHE A 313 -19.27 7.14 40.62
CA PHE A 313 -18.79 6.07 39.73
C PHE A 313 -17.60 6.49 38.87
N SER A 314 -17.15 7.75 38.96
CA SER A 314 -16.12 8.31 38.10
C SER A 314 -14.70 8.18 38.63
N ILE A 315 -14.53 7.73 39.88
CA ILE A 315 -13.23 7.71 40.57
C ILE A 315 -13.05 6.41 41.36
N HIS A 316 -11.86 5.83 41.25
CA HIS A 316 -11.44 4.69 42.07
C HIS A 316 -10.82 5.17 43.40
N TYR A 317 -11.26 4.58 44.51
CA TYR A 317 -10.79 4.88 45.84
C TYR A 317 -9.84 3.78 46.35
N CYS A 318 -8.72 4.18 46.93
CA CYS A 318 -7.83 3.28 47.67
C CYS A 318 -8.42 2.96 49.05
N SER A 319 -8.22 1.75 49.54
CA SER A 319 -8.74 1.32 50.85
C SER A 319 -8.08 1.99 52.06
N GLU A 320 -6.83 2.43 51.92
CA GLU A 320 -6.02 2.99 53.01
C GLU A 320 -5.36 4.29 52.60
N LYS A 321 -4.40 4.21 51.66
CA LYS A 321 -3.64 5.36 51.13
C LYS A 321 -3.37 5.17 49.63
N CYS A 322 -3.11 6.27 48.93
CA CYS A 322 -2.47 6.20 47.62
C CYS A 322 -0.96 6.03 47.78
N LEU A 323 -0.31 5.54 46.72
CA LEU A 323 1.13 5.59 46.60
C LEU A 323 1.58 7.05 46.35
N ASP A 324 2.73 7.39 46.92
CA ASP A 324 3.34 8.72 46.75
C ASP A 324 3.70 8.95 45.28
N GLU A 325 4.23 7.91 44.62
CA GLU A 325 4.53 7.89 43.19
C GLU A 325 3.56 6.97 42.44
N THR A 326 3.02 7.45 41.32
CA THR A 326 2.20 6.66 40.41
C THR A 326 2.97 6.42 39.12
N GLN A 327 3.03 5.17 38.67
CA GLN A 327 3.81 4.76 37.51
C GLN A 327 2.92 4.35 36.33
N CYS A 328 3.39 4.66 35.12
CA CYS A 328 2.85 4.19 33.86
C CYS A 328 3.98 3.52 33.07
N GLY A 329 4.04 2.19 33.14
CA GLY A 329 5.25 1.45 32.75
C GLY A 329 6.40 1.79 33.69
N ASP A 330 7.56 2.10 33.12
CA ASP A 330 8.76 2.49 33.87
C ASP A 330 8.83 4.01 34.15
N ILE A 331 7.78 4.78 33.80
CA ILE A 331 7.75 6.24 33.91
C ILE A 331 6.94 6.66 35.14
N ILE A 332 7.50 7.57 35.94
CA ILE A 332 6.77 8.24 37.02
C ILE A 332 5.87 9.30 36.40
N VAL A 333 4.56 9.19 36.65
CA VAL A 333 3.57 10.13 36.14
C VAL A 333 3.71 11.47 36.87
N PRO A 334 3.81 12.60 36.15
CA PRO A 334 3.89 13.93 36.78
C PRO A 334 2.67 14.24 37.63
N ASP A 335 2.86 14.89 38.78
CA ASP A 335 1.76 15.30 39.67
C ASP A 335 0.72 16.19 38.98
N GLU A 336 1.13 16.98 37.98
CA GLU A 336 0.24 17.79 37.15
C GLU A 336 -0.76 16.98 36.32
N HIS A 337 -0.44 15.72 36.01
CA HIS A 337 -1.32 14.78 35.29
C HIS A 337 -2.18 13.94 36.24
N LEU A 338 -1.91 13.99 37.56
CA LEU A 338 -2.58 13.14 38.54
C LEU A 338 -3.82 13.81 39.14
N GLN A 339 -4.79 12.97 39.46
CA GLN A 339 -5.90 13.33 40.33
C GLN A 339 -5.42 13.43 41.79
N GLN A 340 -6.14 14.19 42.62
CA GLN A 340 -5.95 14.14 44.08
C GLN A 340 -6.15 12.71 44.60
N CYS A 341 -5.51 12.36 45.71
CA CYS A 341 -5.64 11.02 46.28
C CYS A 341 -7.06 10.83 46.84
N HIS A 342 -7.72 9.76 46.45
CA HIS A 342 -9.04 9.37 46.94
C HIS A 342 -8.91 8.09 47.77
N VAL A 343 -9.24 8.18 49.06
CA VAL A 343 -9.20 7.05 49.98
C VAL A 343 -10.58 6.82 50.55
N CYS A 344 -11.00 5.58 50.70
CA CYS A 344 -12.23 5.26 51.40
C CYS A 344 -12.07 4.04 52.29
N SER A 345 -12.41 4.20 53.57
CA SER A 345 -12.35 3.11 54.55
C SER A 345 -13.52 2.14 54.36
N LYS A 346 -13.42 0.95 54.97
CA LYS A 346 -14.51 -0.06 54.96
C LYS A 346 -15.82 0.46 55.54
N ASP A 347 -15.78 1.48 56.39
CA ASP A 347 -16.96 2.15 56.97
C ASP A 347 -17.55 3.22 56.03
N LYS A 348 -17.16 3.24 54.75
CA LYS A 348 -17.56 4.23 53.72
C LYS A 348 -17.20 5.69 54.08
N LYS A 349 -16.21 5.92 54.96
CA LYS A 349 -15.65 7.26 55.17
C LYS A 349 -14.60 7.51 54.11
N CYS A 350 -14.93 8.39 53.16
CA CYS A 350 -14.04 8.71 52.06
C CYS A 350 -13.44 10.11 52.21
N ASP A 351 -12.12 10.20 52.05
CA ASP A 351 -11.35 11.45 52.14
C ASP A 351 -10.61 11.74 50.82
N ARG A 352 -10.30 13.02 50.63
CA ARG A 352 -9.54 13.55 49.50
C ARG A 352 -8.27 14.20 50.03
N ILE A 353 -7.12 13.67 49.64
CA ILE A 353 -5.82 14.05 50.18
C ILE A 353 -4.94 14.64 49.08
N GLY A 354 -4.27 15.74 49.38
CA GLY A 354 -3.31 16.39 48.49
C GLY A 354 -3.95 17.32 47.45
N SER A 355 -3.12 17.81 46.53
CA SER A 355 -3.54 18.73 45.48
C SER A 355 -4.03 17.98 44.22
N LYS A 356 -5.02 18.56 43.55
CA LYS A 356 -5.51 18.11 42.25
C LYS A 356 -4.65 18.70 41.13
N GLY A 357 -4.07 17.86 40.28
CA GLY A 357 -3.30 18.28 39.12
C GLY A 357 -4.14 19.02 38.07
N VAL A 358 -3.49 19.82 37.23
CA VAL A 358 -4.15 20.60 36.17
C VAL A 358 -4.80 19.71 35.10
N GLY A 359 -4.25 18.50 34.87
CA GLY A 359 -4.71 17.53 33.89
C GLY A 359 -4.30 17.86 32.46
N VAL A 360 -4.41 16.86 31.57
CA VAL A 360 -4.01 16.95 30.16
C VAL A 360 -5.22 17.12 29.26
N SER A 361 -5.20 18.12 28.38
CA SER A 361 -6.25 18.34 27.37
C SER A 361 -5.97 17.46 26.14
N ALA A 362 -6.42 16.21 26.19
CA ALA A 362 -6.29 15.23 25.11
C ALA A 362 -7.31 14.10 25.32
N GLU A 363 -7.41 13.18 24.36
CA GLU A 363 -8.26 11.99 24.44
C GLU A 363 -7.48 10.73 24.86
N PHE A 364 -6.14 10.78 24.74
CA PHE A 364 -5.21 9.76 25.20
C PHE A 364 -3.86 10.37 25.57
N ILE A 365 -3.19 9.84 26.60
CA ILE A 365 -1.81 10.22 26.98
C ILE A 365 -0.86 9.06 26.68
N LEU A 366 0.15 9.33 25.86
CA LEU A 366 1.22 8.40 25.56
C LEU A 366 2.50 8.83 26.27
N TYR A 367 2.93 8.07 27.27
CA TYR A 367 4.19 8.29 27.97
C TYR A 367 5.32 7.55 27.24
N VAL A 368 6.40 8.25 26.90
CA VAL A 368 7.50 7.70 26.09
C VAL A 368 8.80 7.76 26.87
N SER A 369 9.43 6.61 27.05
CA SER A 369 10.75 6.45 27.67
C SER A 369 11.74 5.82 26.72
N ALA A 370 13.02 5.98 27.06
CA ALA A 370 14.12 5.31 26.41
C ALA A 370 15.05 4.69 27.48
N LEU A 371 14.59 3.60 28.11
CA LEU A 371 15.27 2.92 29.20
C LEU A 371 15.71 1.52 28.75
N GLU A 372 16.93 1.15 29.11
CA GLU A 372 17.41 -0.21 28.93
C GLU A 372 16.94 -1.07 30.11
N THR A 373 15.89 -1.85 29.91
CA THR A 373 15.29 -2.72 30.94
C THR A 373 15.46 -4.19 30.57
N ASN A 374 15.13 -5.11 31.48
CA ASN A 374 15.17 -6.55 31.19
C ASN A 374 14.25 -6.93 29.99
N ARG A 375 13.25 -6.10 29.68
CA ARG A 375 12.38 -6.29 28.51
C ARG A 375 13.09 -6.01 27.18
N CYS A 376 14.25 -5.35 27.20
CA CYS A 376 15.11 -5.09 26.04
C CYS A 376 16.17 -6.18 25.79
N GLU A 377 16.28 -7.17 26.69
CA GLU A 377 17.24 -8.28 26.58
C GLU A 377 17.03 -9.13 25.32
N PRO A 378 15.80 -9.51 24.92
CA PRO A 378 15.60 -10.27 23.69
C PRO A 378 16.18 -9.53 22.47
N ILE A 379 16.86 -10.28 21.60
CA ILE A 379 17.71 -9.72 20.53
C ILE A 379 16.93 -8.84 19.53
N ASP A 380 15.64 -9.08 19.36
CA ASP A 380 14.83 -8.38 18.35
C ASP A 380 13.86 -7.34 18.91
N THR A 381 13.82 -7.13 20.23
CA THR A 381 12.93 -6.16 20.86
C THR A 381 13.46 -4.74 20.70
N LEU A 382 12.78 -3.94 19.88
CA LEU A 382 13.10 -2.52 19.66
C LEU A 382 12.37 -1.58 20.63
N ALA A 383 11.15 -1.95 21.01
CA ALA A 383 10.33 -1.22 21.95
C ALA A 383 9.38 -2.18 22.67
N THR A 384 8.78 -1.71 23.75
CA THR A 384 7.70 -2.42 24.47
C THR A 384 6.66 -1.43 24.93
N ALA A 385 5.42 -1.88 25.07
CA ALA A 385 4.32 -1.01 25.47
C ALA A 385 3.29 -1.69 26.35
N SER A 386 2.53 -0.85 27.05
CA SER A 386 1.37 -1.30 27.82
C SER A 386 0.40 -0.15 28.07
N PHE A 387 -0.88 -0.46 28.18
CA PHE A 387 -1.85 0.49 28.71
C PHE A 387 -1.61 0.71 30.21
N CYS A 388 -1.97 1.89 30.71
CA CYS A 388 -1.74 2.29 32.11
C CYS A 388 -3.03 2.51 32.89
N GLN A 389 -4.06 3.08 32.25
CA GLN A 389 -5.33 3.33 32.92
C GLN A 389 -6.48 3.37 31.91
N LEU A 390 -7.64 2.89 32.35
CA LEU A 390 -8.89 2.91 31.60
C LEU A 390 -9.77 4.08 32.05
N GLU A 391 -10.63 4.54 31.14
CA GLU A 391 -11.66 5.52 31.40
C GLU A 391 -12.71 4.94 32.37
N PRO A 392 -13.06 5.66 33.45
CA PRO A 392 -14.12 5.24 34.35
C PRO A 392 -15.45 4.99 33.61
N ASN A 393 -16.10 3.85 33.88
CA ASN A 393 -17.37 3.39 33.31
C ASN A 393 -17.42 3.10 31.80
N ARG A 394 -16.42 3.49 31.01
CA ARG A 394 -16.35 3.20 29.58
C ARG A 394 -15.26 2.21 29.22
N ASP A 395 -14.34 1.96 30.15
CA ASP A 395 -13.24 0.99 30.07
C ASP A 395 -12.26 1.20 28.92
N ARG A 396 -12.37 2.31 28.18
CA ARG A 396 -11.46 2.67 27.09
C ARG A 396 -10.09 3.06 27.65
N PRO A 397 -8.97 2.62 27.09
CA PRO A 397 -7.66 3.14 27.46
C PRO A 397 -7.55 4.66 27.29
N ILE A 398 -7.09 5.35 28.34
CA ILE A 398 -6.86 6.81 28.35
C ILE A 398 -5.39 7.18 28.54
N ALA A 399 -4.57 6.23 28.97
CA ALA A 399 -3.13 6.39 29.04
C ALA A 399 -2.41 5.07 28.75
N GLY A 400 -1.23 5.17 28.14
CA GLY A 400 -0.32 4.06 27.92
C GLY A 400 1.13 4.53 27.91
N ASN A 401 2.06 3.57 27.97
CA ASN A 401 3.48 3.83 27.87
C ASN A 401 4.10 3.06 26.70
N ILE A 402 5.16 3.63 26.14
CA ILE A 402 6.09 2.97 25.22
C ILE A 402 7.49 3.22 25.74
N ASN A 403 8.26 2.14 25.90
CA ASN A 403 9.67 2.19 26.20
C ASN A 403 10.47 1.74 24.97
N ILE A 404 11.33 2.60 24.44
CA ILE A 404 12.21 2.31 23.30
C ILE A 404 13.57 1.87 23.84
N CYS A 405 14.10 0.74 23.36
CA CYS A 405 15.35 0.17 23.83
C CYS A 405 16.57 0.90 23.23
N PRO A 406 17.30 1.73 24.00
CA PRO A 406 18.30 2.64 23.44
C PRO A 406 19.44 1.93 22.71
N LYS A 407 19.92 0.79 23.23
CA LYS A 407 21.03 0.03 22.61
C LYS A 407 20.70 -0.55 21.23
N ARG A 408 19.42 -0.50 20.82
CA ARG A 408 18.95 -1.03 19.55
C ARG A 408 18.77 0.04 18.48
N LEU A 409 18.87 1.32 18.84
CA LEU A 409 18.84 2.41 17.89
C LEU A 409 20.17 2.44 17.12
N ARG A 410 20.11 2.20 15.80
CA ARG A 410 21.26 2.36 14.92
C ARG A 410 21.10 3.67 14.15
N GLY A 411 22.08 4.55 14.27
CA GLY A 411 22.00 5.90 13.74
C GLY A 411 22.28 5.96 12.23
N ASP A 412 21.23 5.82 11.42
CA ASP A 412 21.14 6.51 10.12
C ASP A 412 19.66 6.63 9.69
N ARG A 413 19.25 7.82 9.22
CA ARG A 413 17.86 8.14 8.83
C ARG A 413 17.44 7.44 7.55
N ASP A 414 18.41 7.14 6.68
CA ASP A 414 18.19 6.54 5.36
C ASP A 414 18.27 5.00 5.38
N SER A 415 18.32 4.39 6.57
CA SER A 415 18.41 2.94 6.72
C SER A 415 17.04 2.27 6.84
N ILE A 416 16.93 1.04 6.34
CA ILE A 416 15.80 0.10 6.58
C ILE A 416 15.41 0.03 8.08
N ASP A 417 16.32 0.38 8.99
CA ASP A 417 16.10 0.38 10.43
C ASP A 417 15.15 1.49 10.91
N PHE A 418 15.01 2.62 10.18
CA PHE A 418 14.07 3.68 10.57
C PHE A 418 12.61 3.33 10.23
N ASP A 419 12.36 2.74 9.06
CA ASP A 419 11.03 2.22 8.70
C ASP A 419 10.60 1.10 9.67
N ARG A 420 11.55 0.23 10.04
CA ARG A 420 11.34 -0.79 11.08
C ARG A 420 10.95 -0.14 12.40
N LEU A 421 11.65 0.91 12.84
CA LEU A 421 11.32 1.64 14.07
C LEU A 421 9.91 2.25 14.02
N ILE A 422 9.52 2.92 12.93
CA ILE A 422 8.16 3.48 12.77
C ILE A 422 7.12 2.36 12.85
N SER A 423 7.36 1.24 12.17
CA SER A 423 6.47 0.08 12.19
C SER A 423 6.32 -0.49 13.60
N THR A 424 7.43 -0.67 14.33
CA THR A 424 7.41 -1.11 15.73
C THR A 424 6.64 -0.13 16.60
N VAL A 425 6.87 1.18 16.48
CA VAL A 425 6.14 2.15 17.33
C VAL A 425 4.64 2.14 17.02
N LYS A 426 4.22 1.94 15.76
CA LYS A 426 2.80 1.76 15.42
C LYS A 426 2.20 0.50 16.08
N HIS A 427 2.95 -0.61 16.06
CA HIS A 427 2.60 -1.86 16.74
C HIS A 427 2.46 -1.66 18.25
N GLU A 428 3.45 -1.04 18.88
CA GLU A 428 3.44 -0.78 20.32
C GLU A 428 2.26 0.11 20.75
N ILE A 429 1.89 1.12 19.95
CA ILE A 429 0.71 1.93 20.22
C ILE A 429 -0.57 1.06 20.25
N LEU A 430 -0.70 0.04 19.40
CA LEU A 430 -1.87 -0.86 19.41
C LEU A 430 -2.01 -1.64 20.71
N HIS A 431 -0.91 -2.07 21.34
CA HIS A 431 -0.94 -2.68 22.68
C HIS A 431 -1.46 -1.72 23.75
N THR A 432 -1.26 -0.41 23.57
CA THR A 432 -1.79 0.60 24.49
C THR A 432 -3.26 0.95 24.24
N LEU A 433 -3.78 0.68 23.04
CA LEU A 433 -5.12 1.08 22.61
C LEU A 433 -6.16 -0.05 22.63
N VAL A 434 -5.78 -1.27 22.24
CA VAL A 434 -6.76 -2.35 22.11
C VAL A 434 -6.19 -3.75 22.31
N PHE A 435 -4.97 -4.00 21.83
CA PHE A 435 -4.49 -5.37 21.67
C PHE A 435 -3.65 -5.79 22.87
N SER A 436 -4.33 -6.07 23.99
CA SER A 436 -3.68 -6.58 25.19
C SER A 436 -4.61 -7.55 25.89
N THR A 437 -4.07 -8.63 26.43
CA THR A 437 -4.83 -9.60 27.24
C THR A 437 -5.53 -8.94 28.42
N GLY A 438 -4.94 -7.89 28.98
CA GLY A 438 -5.55 -7.09 30.06
C GLY A 438 -6.72 -6.20 29.60
N LEU A 439 -6.94 -6.04 28.30
CA LEU A 439 -7.99 -5.19 27.71
C LEU A 439 -9.21 -5.99 27.21
N PHE A 440 -9.05 -7.24 26.80
CA PHE A 440 -10.13 -8.01 26.16
C PHE A 440 -11.37 -8.19 27.04
N ALA A 441 -11.18 -8.41 28.35
CA ALA A 441 -12.30 -8.50 29.29
C ALA A 441 -13.08 -7.19 29.42
N PHE A 442 -12.51 -6.07 28.97
CA PHE A 442 -13.13 -4.75 29.07
C PHE A 442 -13.88 -4.33 27.81
N PHE A 443 -13.91 -5.15 26.77
CA PHE A 443 -14.62 -4.83 25.53
C PHE A 443 -16.12 -4.65 25.75
N ARG A 444 -16.69 -3.80 24.90
CA ARG A 444 -18.10 -3.41 24.92
C ARG A 444 -18.73 -3.63 23.56
N ASP A 445 -20.03 -3.88 23.55
CA ASP A 445 -20.78 -4.04 22.32
C ASP A 445 -21.01 -2.69 21.60
N ILE A 446 -21.77 -2.73 20.51
CA ILE A 446 -22.08 -1.54 19.71
C ILE A 446 -22.93 -0.50 20.46
N HIS A 447 -23.65 -0.91 21.51
CA HIS A 447 -24.47 -0.06 22.36
C HIS A 447 -23.68 0.48 23.57
N GLY A 448 -22.44 0.01 23.75
CA GLY A 448 -21.57 0.39 24.86
C GLY A 448 -21.76 -0.48 26.11
N GLU A 449 -22.48 -1.59 26.03
CA GLU A 449 -22.67 -2.52 27.14
C GLU A 449 -21.48 -3.49 27.28
N PRO A 450 -21.04 -3.85 28.50
CA PRO A 450 -19.94 -4.79 28.69
C PRO A 450 -20.22 -6.17 28.08
N LEU A 451 -19.30 -6.68 27.26
CA LEU A 451 -19.37 -8.05 26.73
C LEU A 451 -19.00 -9.12 27.77
N THR A 452 -18.33 -8.71 28.85
CA THR A 452 -17.94 -9.58 29.97
C THR A 452 -18.66 -9.15 31.24
N GLU A 453 -19.23 -10.10 31.97
CA GLU A 453 -19.99 -9.87 33.22
C GLU A 453 -19.17 -9.03 34.22
N ARG A 454 -19.82 -8.01 34.78
CA ARG A 454 -19.22 -7.09 35.77
C ARG A 454 -19.62 -7.46 37.19
N ASP A 455 -18.69 -7.33 38.13
CA ASP A 455 -18.97 -7.37 39.56
C ASP A 455 -19.80 -6.12 39.96
N PRO A 456 -20.95 -6.26 40.65
CA PRO A 456 -21.80 -5.12 40.99
C PRO A 456 -21.15 -4.07 41.90
N ALA A 457 -20.18 -4.47 42.74
CA ALA A 457 -19.51 -3.59 43.69
C ALA A 457 -18.34 -2.83 43.07
N THR A 458 -17.57 -3.47 42.18
CA THR A 458 -16.39 -2.84 41.55
C THR A 458 -16.65 -2.32 40.14
N ARG A 459 -17.68 -2.84 39.46
CA ARG A 459 -17.96 -2.69 38.01
C ARG A 459 -16.86 -3.19 37.09
N TRP A 460 -15.86 -3.90 37.62
CA TRP A 460 -14.81 -4.55 36.84
C TRP A 460 -15.24 -5.97 36.44
N PRO A 461 -14.58 -6.62 35.46
CA PRO A 461 -14.89 -8.00 35.13
C PRO A 461 -14.82 -8.90 36.37
N LYS A 462 -15.78 -9.83 36.48
CA LYS A 462 -15.98 -10.61 37.70
C LYS A 462 -14.85 -11.59 38.03
N VAL A 463 -14.18 -12.11 36.99
CA VAL A 463 -13.15 -13.16 37.13
C VAL A 463 -11.78 -12.56 36.88
N TYR A 464 -10.93 -12.61 37.90
CA TYR A 464 -9.53 -12.19 37.82
C TYR A 464 -8.62 -13.43 37.92
N ASP A 465 -7.73 -13.61 36.94
CA ASP A 465 -6.72 -14.66 36.94
C ASP A 465 -5.49 -14.15 37.71
N GLU A 466 -5.29 -14.65 38.93
CA GLU A 466 -4.14 -14.26 39.75
C GLU A 466 -2.79 -14.70 39.18
N LYS A 467 -2.75 -15.76 38.38
CA LYS A 467 -1.51 -16.28 37.78
C LYS A 467 -1.08 -15.41 36.60
N LEU A 468 -2.02 -15.03 35.74
CA LEU A 468 -1.78 -14.19 34.57
C LEU A 468 -1.88 -12.69 34.88
N GLN A 469 -2.38 -12.33 36.07
CA GLN A 469 -2.60 -10.95 36.51
C GLN A 469 -3.55 -10.14 35.60
N VAL A 470 -4.50 -10.81 34.94
CA VAL A 470 -5.47 -10.21 34.01
C VAL A 470 -6.88 -10.68 34.30
N TYR A 471 -7.87 -9.92 33.84
CA TYR A 471 -9.27 -10.34 33.91
C TYR A 471 -9.61 -11.31 32.77
N THR A 472 -10.41 -12.32 33.08
CA THR A 472 -10.82 -13.32 32.09
C THR A 472 -11.95 -12.75 31.23
N PRO A 473 -11.77 -12.66 29.89
CA PRO A 473 -12.83 -12.25 28.98
C PRO A 473 -13.94 -13.32 28.87
N SER A 474 -15.13 -12.91 28.45
CA SER A 474 -16.20 -13.85 28.10
C SER A 474 -15.94 -14.56 26.77
N ASP A 475 -16.66 -15.68 26.56
CA ASP A 475 -16.67 -16.43 25.29
C ASP A 475 -17.22 -15.64 24.09
N GLN A 476 -17.76 -14.44 24.32
CA GLN A 476 -18.16 -13.52 23.25
C GLN A 476 -16.98 -12.71 22.68
N VAL A 477 -15.87 -12.62 23.44
CA VAL A 477 -14.67 -11.89 23.03
C VAL A 477 -13.55 -12.86 22.68
N VAL A 478 -13.21 -13.77 23.60
CA VAL A 478 -12.15 -14.76 23.41
C VAL A 478 -12.70 -16.14 23.69
N LYS A 479 -12.50 -17.07 22.77
CA LYS A 479 -13.01 -18.44 22.87
C LYS A 479 -11.92 -19.45 22.57
N LYS A 480 -11.84 -20.49 23.39
CA LYS A 480 -11.01 -21.66 23.12
C LYS A 480 -11.77 -22.67 22.26
N VAL A 481 -11.12 -23.20 21.24
CA VAL A 481 -11.70 -24.19 20.33
C VAL A 481 -10.73 -25.35 20.15
N LEU A 482 -11.25 -26.57 20.23
CA LEU A 482 -10.48 -27.78 20.00
C LEU A 482 -10.49 -28.12 18.50
N ARG A 483 -9.31 -28.14 17.87
CA ARG A 483 -9.10 -28.68 16.52
C ARG A 483 -8.74 -30.16 16.64
N THR A 484 -9.71 -31.02 16.33
CA THR A 484 -9.51 -32.48 16.31
C THR A 484 -8.78 -32.92 15.04
N ASN A 485 -8.02 -34.01 15.12
CA ASN A 485 -7.25 -34.56 13.99
C ASN A 485 -6.15 -33.63 13.46
N TRP A 486 -5.52 -32.84 14.34
CA TRP A 486 -4.38 -32.00 13.98
C TRP A 486 -3.19 -32.87 13.58
N LYS A 487 -2.84 -32.88 12.29
CA LYS A 487 -1.79 -33.77 11.76
C LYS A 487 -0.40 -33.28 12.16
N ILE A 488 0.39 -34.16 12.75
CA ILE A 488 1.82 -33.97 13.02
C ILE A 488 2.59 -35.15 12.42
N ARG A 489 3.91 -35.19 12.56
CA ARG A 489 4.72 -36.30 12.06
C ARG A 489 4.24 -37.63 12.64
N GLY A 490 3.89 -38.57 11.76
CA GLY A 490 3.49 -39.94 12.10
C GLY A 490 2.18 -40.13 12.88
N ARG A 491 1.46 -39.07 13.30
CA ARG A 491 0.21 -39.18 14.06
C ARG A 491 -0.68 -37.93 13.99
N THR A 492 -1.87 -38.02 14.56
CA THR A 492 -2.77 -36.87 14.81
C THR A 492 -2.89 -36.60 16.30
N ILE A 493 -3.10 -35.33 16.67
CA ILE A 493 -3.37 -34.88 18.03
C ILE A 493 -4.62 -33.98 18.06
N ASP A 494 -5.12 -33.68 19.25
CA ASP A 494 -6.06 -32.58 19.44
C ASP A 494 -5.27 -31.32 19.80
N LYS A 495 -5.47 -30.22 19.07
CA LYS A 495 -4.86 -28.90 19.36
C LYS A 495 -5.93 -27.94 19.85
N GLU A 496 -5.77 -27.41 21.06
CA GLU A 496 -6.60 -26.29 21.54
C GLU A 496 -6.04 -24.99 20.96
N VAL A 497 -6.88 -24.21 20.28
CA VAL A 497 -6.53 -22.88 19.78
C VAL A 497 -7.37 -21.82 20.49
N THR A 498 -6.79 -20.65 20.73
CA THR A 498 -7.49 -19.51 21.33
C THR A 498 -7.83 -18.50 20.25
N LEU A 499 -9.11 -18.13 20.14
CA LEU A 499 -9.63 -17.28 19.08
C LEU A 499 -10.21 -15.99 19.66
N LEU A 500 -10.00 -14.88 18.96
CA LEU A 500 -10.78 -13.66 19.14
C LEU A 500 -12.00 -13.72 18.22
N VAL A 501 -13.20 -13.72 18.81
CA VAL A 501 -14.46 -14.11 18.13
C VAL A 501 -15.47 -12.97 17.99
N THR A 502 -15.02 -11.73 18.15
CA THR A 502 -15.89 -10.55 18.04
C THR A 502 -16.45 -10.40 16.61
N PRO A 503 -17.63 -9.76 16.43
CA PRO A 503 -18.40 -9.88 15.19
C PRO A 503 -17.69 -9.40 13.91
N LYS A 504 -16.99 -8.26 13.93
CA LYS A 504 -16.29 -7.75 12.75
C LYS A 504 -15.00 -8.50 12.49
N VAL A 505 -14.25 -8.85 13.54
CA VAL A 505 -13.07 -9.72 13.41
C VAL A 505 -13.46 -11.04 12.74
N GLN A 506 -14.53 -11.68 13.20
CA GLN A 506 -15.06 -12.89 12.60
C GLN A 506 -15.48 -12.68 11.13
N ALA A 507 -16.15 -11.57 10.81
CA ALA A 507 -16.54 -11.25 9.42
C ALA A 507 -15.30 -11.10 8.51
N ILE A 508 -14.30 -10.34 8.94
CA ILE A 508 -13.07 -10.09 8.17
C ILE A 508 -12.30 -11.38 7.93
N VAL A 509 -12.10 -12.24 8.93
CA VAL A 509 -11.34 -13.49 8.71
C VAL A 509 -12.09 -14.49 7.82
N ARG A 510 -13.44 -14.54 7.91
CA ARG A 510 -14.24 -15.39 7.03
C ARG A 510 -14.11 -14.97 5.57
N GLU A 511 -14.15 -13.66 5.32
CA GLU A 511 -13.94 -13.10 3.99
C GLU A 511 -12.50 -13.32 3.52
N HIS A 512 -11.51 -12.98 4.34
CA HIS A 512 -10.09 -13.08 4.02
C HIS A 512 -9.69 -14.50 3.61
N PHE A 513 -10.03 -15.52 4.42
CA PHE A 513 -9.70 -16.91 4.11
C PHE A 513 -10.69 -17.58 3.15
N ALA A 514 -11.80 -16.93 2.78
CA ALA A 514 -12.94 -17.57 2.11
C ALA A 514 -13.50 -18.79 2.88
N CYS A 515 -13.53 -18.71 4.21
CA CYS A 515 -14.01 -19.77 5.09
C CYS A 515 -15.22 -19.33 5.92
N ARG A 516 -16.44 -19.59 5.45
CA ARG A 516 -17.70 -19.15 6.12
C ARG A 516 -17.91 -19.72 7.52
N THR A 517 -17.33 -20.88 7.82
CA THR A 517 -17.49 -21.57 9.12
C THR A 517 -16.43 -21.19 10.14
N LEU A 518 -15.49 -20.29 9.80
CA LEU A 518 -14.45 -19.87 10.73
C LEU A 518 -15.06 -19.12 11.93
N GLU A 519 -14.59 -19.45 13.12
CA GLU A 519 -15.18 -19.01 14.39
C GLU A 519 -14.63 -17.66 14.85
N GLY A 520 -13.40 -17.31 14.46
CA GLY A 520 -12.70 -16.08 14.84
C GLY A 520 -11.27 -16.05 14.31
N ALA A 521 -10.48 -15.08 14.74
CA ALA A 521 -9.06 -14.96 14.41
C ALA A 521 -8.23 -15.64 15.50
N GLU A 522 -7.31 -16.53 15.14
CA GLU A 522 -6.44 -17.21 16.12
C GLU A 522 -5.44 -16.22 16.72
N LEU A 523 -5.27 -16.31 18.03
CA LEU A 523 -4.25 -15.59 18.79
C LEU A 523 -3.03 -16.49 18.95
N GLU A 524 -1.85 -15.86 18.93
CA GLU A 524 -0.55 -16.51 19.12
C GLU A 524 -0.52 -17.35 20.40
N ASP A 525 -0.11 -18.62 20.30
CA ASP A 525 -0.01 -19.55 21.43
C ASP A 525 1.45 -19.83 21.86
N GLN A 526 2.44 -19.31 21.12
CA GLN A 526 3.86 -19.48 21.41
C GLN A 526 4.54 -18.19 21.89
N GLY A 527 5.81 -18.32 22.28
CA GLY A 527 6.62 -17.21 22.77
C GLY A 527 6.47 -16.95 24.27
N SER A 528 6.84 -15.73 24.69
CA SER A 528 6.79 -15.34 26.10
C SER A 528 5.39 -14.89 26.52
N VAL A 529 5.18 -14.61 27.81
CA VAL A 529 3.92 -14.02 28.32
C VAL A 529 3.59 -12.67 27.67
N GLY A 530 4.60 -11.96 27.15
CA GLY A 530 4.39 -10.72 26.38
C GLY A 530 4.04 -10.94 24.91
N THR A 531 4.10 -12.17 24.42
CA THR A 531 3.88 -12.54 23.02
C THR A 531 2.59 -13.35 22.84
N ALA A 532 2.42 -14.39 23.65
CA ALA A 532 1.25 -15.26 23.59
C ALA A 532 -0.03 -14.47 23.97
N LEU A 533 -1.10 -14.69 23.22
CA LEU A 533 -2.43 -14.08 23.38
C LEU A 533 -2.49 -12.55 23.21
N THR A 534 -1.37 -11.87 23.01
CA THR A 534 -1.29 -10.42 22.72
C THR A 534 -1.04 -10.12 21.25
N HIS A 535 -0.99 -11.15 20.40
CA HIS A 535 -0.71 -11.07 18.97
C HIS A 535 -1.62 -11.99 18.16
N TRP A 536 -1.76 -11.71 16.87
CA TRP A 536 -2.32 -12.64 15.91
C TRP A 536 -1.37 -13.82 15.66
N GLU A 537 -1.95 -15.00 15.46
CA GLU A 537 -1.23 -16.23 15.14
C GLU A 537 -0.37 -16.07 13.87
N LYS A 538 0.96 -16.12 14.01
CA LYS A 538 1.85 -15.78 12.90
C LYS A 538 1.79 -16.78 11.76
N ARG A 539 1.48 -18.06 12.02
CA ARG A 539 1.25 -19.07 10.97
C ARG A 539 0.14 -18.62 9.99
N LEU A 540 -0.89 -17.96 10.51
CA LEU A 540 -2.09 -17.58 9.74
C LEU A 540 -2.07 -16.15 9.25
N PHE A 541 -1.25 -15.28 9.86
CA PHE A 541 -1.29 -13.84 9.62
C PHE A 541 0.11 -13.23 9.45
N GLU A 542 1.09 -13.96 8.91
CA GLU A 542 2.53 -13.61 8.89
C GLU A 542 2.84 -12.11 8.71
N HIS A 543 2.26 -11.49 7.68
CA HIS A 543 2.50 -10.09 7.28
C HIS A 543 1.67 -9.05 8.09
N GLU A 544 0.83 -9.46 9.03
CA GLU A 544 0.05 -8.54 9.86
C GLU A 544 0.94 -7.85 10.90
N ILE A 545 0.70 -6.55 11.13
CA ILE A 545 1.49 -5.74 12.07
C ILE A 545 1.50 -6.29 13.48
N MET A 546 0.41 -6.89 13.94
CA MET A 546 0.23 -7.45 15.28
C MET A 546 0.60 -8.93 15.35
N THR A 547 1.50 -9.42 14.50
CA THR A 547 2.21 -10.69 14.77
C THR A 547 3.40 -10.46 15.70
N GLY A 548 3.76 -11.46 16.51
CA GLY A 548 4.75 -11.32 17.58
C GLY A 548 6.22 -11.11 17.15
N THR A 549 6.49 -11.00 15.85
CA THR A 549 7.82 -10.66 15.30
C THR A 549 7.69 -9.82 14.04
N TYR A 550 8.55 -8.81 13.91
CA TYR A 550 8.59 -7.90 12.76
C TYR A 550 8.88 -8.63 11.44
N THR A 551 8.17 -8.22 10.38
CA THR A 551 8.34 -8.70 9.00
C THR A 551 8.52 -7.51 8.06
N GLN A 552 9.21 -7.74 6.93
CA GLN A 552 9.57 -6.67 5.98
C GLN A 552 8.35 -6.07 5.27
N GLU A 553 7.25 -6.81 5.17
CA GLU A 553 5.96 -6.38 4.63
C GLU A 553 4.87 -6.32 5.71
N SER A 554 5.17 -5.68 6.83
CA SER A 554 4.20 -5.50 7.91
C SER A 554 3.05 -4.57 7.48
N VAL A 555 1.82 -5.08 7.49
CA VAL A 555 0.60 -4.35 7.12
C VAL A 555 -0.34 -4.17 8.29
N ILE A 556 -0.90 -2.97 8.41
CA ILE A 556 -2.06 -2.70 9.27
C ILE A 556 -3.29 -3.11 8.46
N SER A 557 -3.81 -4.30 8.72
CA SER A 557 -4.89 -4.88 7.92
C SER A 557 -6.27 -4.54 8.47
N ASN A 558 -7.31 -4.80 7.68
CA ASN A 558 -8.70 -4.68 8.14
C ASN A 558 -9.01 -5.58 9.35
N LEU A 559 -8.20 -6.61 9.63
CA LEU A 559 -8.36 -7.47 10.80
C LEU A 559 -8.10 -6.69 12.11
N THR A 560 -6.96 -6.02 12.20
CA THR A 560 -6.59 -5.22 13.37
C THR A 560 -7.48 -3.97 13.51
N LEU A 561 -7.89 -3.37 12.38
CA LEU A 561 -8.86 -2.28 12.39
C LEU A 561 -10.25 -2.74 12.89
N ALA A 562 -10.67 -3.95 12.52
CA ALA A 562 -11.90 -4.54 13.03
C ALA A 562 -11.84 -4.78 14.54
N LEU A 563 -10.69 -5.21 15.06
CA LEU A 563 -10.49 -5.36 16.51
C LEU A 563 -10.62 -4.01 17.25
N LEU A 564 -10.02 -2.94 16.72
CA LEU A 564 -10.17 -1.59 17.27
C LEU A 564 -11.63 -1.17 17.35
N GLU A 565 -12.43 -1.48 16.32
CA GLU A 565 -13.85 -1.12 16.29
C GLU A 565 -14.72 -2.01 17.20
N ASP A 566 -14.46 -3.32 17.20
CA ASP A 566 -15.14 -4.32 18.03
C ASP A 566 -14.83 -4.18 19.53
N SER A 567 -13.78 -3.44 19.90
CA SER A 567 -13.53 -3.06 21.30
C SER A 567 -14.70 -2.28 21.92
N GLY A 568 -15.51 -1.63 21.08
CA GLY A 568 -16.58 -0.73 21.49
C GLY A 568 -16.11 0.68 21.81
N TRP A 569 -14.80 0.96 21.71
CA TRP A 569 -14.21 2.23 22.13
C TRP A 569 -14.02 3.24 21.00
N TYR A 570 -13.79 2.76 19.78
CA TYR A 570 -13.39 3.59 18.65
C TYR A 570 -14.30 3.42 17.44
N ASP A 571 -14.52 4.50 16.71
CA ASP A 571 -14.89 4.47 15.30
C ASP A 571 -13.59 4.43 14.48
N VAL A 572 -13.55 3.60 13.43
CA VAL A 572 -12.32 3.28 12.70
C VAL A 572 -12.49 3.58 11.21
N SER A 573 -11.50 4.25 10.61
CA SER A 573 -11.45 4.48 9.17
C SER A 573 -10.65 3.37 8.47
N TYR A 574 -11.37 2.48 7.78
CA TYR A 574 -10.79 1.36 7.03
C TYR A 574 -10.02 1.80 5.77
N GLU A 575 -10.10 3.07 5.37
CA GLU A 575 -9.32 3.61 4.24
C GLU A 575 -7.80 3.54 4.46
N TYR A 576 -7.38 3.49 5.73
CA TYR A 576 -5.97 3.35 6.12
C TYR A 576 -5.53 1.89 6.25
N GLY A 577 -6.46 0.94 6.10
CA GLY A 577 -6.19 -0.49 6.11
C GLY A 577 -5.54 -0.92 4.80
N LYS A 578 -4.52 -1.78 4.90
CA LYS A 578 -3.85 -2.40 3.76
C LYS A 578 -4.34 -3.83 3.55
N PRO A 579 -4.38 -4.33 2.31
CA PRO A 579 -4.75 -5.72 2.05
C PRO A 579 -3.71 -6.66 2.68
N LEU A 580 -4.18 -7.62 3.48
CA LEU A 580 -3.37 -8.78 3.88
C LEU A 580 -3.46 -9.81 2.76
N LEU A 581 -2.32 -10.22 2.19
CA LEU A 581 -2.30 -11.21 1.10
C LEU A 581 -2.08 -12.63 1.62
N TRP A 582 -1.34 -12.76 2.72
CA TRP A 582 -1.02 -14.05 3.33
C TRP A 582 -2.29 -14.83 3.68
N GLY A 583 -2.42 -16.06 3.18
CA GLY A 583 -3.56 -16.94 3.47
C GLY A 583 -4.86 -16.56 2.75
N ARG A 584 -4.90 -15.49 1.95
CA ARG A 584 -6.13 -14.99 1.34
C ARG A 584 -6.73 -16.03 0.38
N ASN A 585 -8.03 -16.29 0.51
CA ASN A 585 -8.80 -17.26 -0.28
C ASN A 585 -8.29 -18.71 -0.23
N LEU A 586 -7.48 -19.10 0.74
CA LEU A 586 -6.97 -20.48 0.84
C LEU A 586 -7.96 -21.48 1.46
N GLY A 587 -9.12 -21.02 1.90
CA GLY A 587 -10.22 -21.86 2.38
C GLY A 587 -10.07 -22.32 3.82
N CYS A 588 -11.05 -23.11 4.27
CA CYS A 588 -11.12 -23.58 5.66
C CYS A 588 -10.00 -24.55 6.04
N ASP A 589 -9.51 -25.35 5.09
CA ASP A 589 -8.48 -26.35 5.36
C ASP A 589 -7.15 -25.69 5.75
N PHE A 590 -6.78 -24.58 5.11
CA PHE A 590 -5.58 -23.81 5.47
C PHE A 590 -5.63 -23.31 6.92
N VAL A 591 -6.76 -22.74 7.32
CA VAL A 591 -6.89 -22.08 8.62
C VAL A 591 -7.15 -23.07 9.77
N LYS A 592 -7.97 -24.11 9.55
CA LYS A 592 -8.42 -25.03 10.61
C LYS A 592 -7.53 -26.26 10.80
N THR A 593 -6.53 -26.50 9.95
CA THR A 593 -5.65 -27.67 10.02
C THR A 593 -4.19 -27.27 10.22
N SER A 594 -3.34 -28.25 10.51
CA SER A 594 -1.91 -28.02 10.65
C SER A 594 -1.27 -27.68 9.30
N CYS A 595 -0.17 -26.92 9.31
CA CYS A 595 0.59 -26.68 8.09
C CYS A 595 1.10 -27.99 7.47
N LYS A 596 1.37 -29.02 8.28
CA LYS A 596 1.62 -30.37 7.77
C LYS A 596 0.49 -30.86 6.88
N GLN A 597 -0.74 -30.85 7.38
CA GLN A 597 -1.89 -31.36 6.64
C GLN A 597 -2.12 -30.57 5.35
N TRP A 598 -1.95 -29.25 5.39
CA TRP A 598 -1.99 -28.41 4.21
C TRP A 598 -0.91 -28.78 3.19
N ILE A 599 0.35 -28.86 3.63
CA ILE A 599 1.50 -29.22 2.79
C ILE A 599 1.26 -30.60 2.15
N ASP A 600 0.92 -31.61 2.95
CA ASP A 600 0.68 -32.97 2.47
C ASP A 600 -0.43 -32.99 1.41
N SER A 601 -1.57 -32.33 1.68
CA SER A 601 -2.71 -32.24 0.76
C SER A 601 -2.33 -31.60 -0.57
N LYS A 602 -1.56 -30.50 -0.54
CA LYS A 602 -1.09 -29.82 -1.75
C LYS A 602 -0.10 -30.65 -2.54
N LEU A 603 0.84 -31.31 -1.87
CA LEU A 603 1.81 -32.19 -2.54
C LEU A 603 1.14 -33.42 -3.16
N GLU A 604 0.14 -34.02 -2.50
CA GLU A 604 -0.67 -35.11 -3.06
C GLU A 604 -1.42 -34.68 -4.33
N GLN A 605 -1.90 -33.43 -4.37
CA GLN A 605 -2.54 -32.81 -5.54
C GLN A 605 -1.55 -32.33 -6.61
N LYS A 606 -0.24 -32.47 -6.38
CA LYS A 606 0.84 -31.90 -7.22
C LYS A 606 0.75 -30.38 -7.38
N GLU A 607 0.22 -29.71 -6.36
CA GLU A 607 0.10 -28.26 -6.28
C GLU A 607 1.24 -27.66 -5.46
N ASN A 608 1.44 -26.34 -5.61
CA ASN A 608 2.37 -25.59 -4.76
C ASN A 608 1.78 -25.47 -3.33
N PRO A 609 2.54 -25.82 -2.28
CA PRO A 609 2.07 -25.73 -0.88
C PRO A 609 2.01 -24.31 -0.29
N TYR A 610 2.00 -23.26 -1.14
CA TYR A 610 1.91 -21.85 -0.74
C TYR A 610 0.91 -21.63 0.41
N PRO A 611 1.27 -20.81 1.41
CA PRO A 611 2.52 -20.07 1.55
C PRO A 611 3.69 -20.87 2.15
N PHE A 612 3.47 -22.14 2.49
CA PHE A 612 4.50 -23.01 3.07
C PHE A 612 5.43 -23.59 2.01
N CYS A 613 6.61 -24.04 2.44
CA CYS A 613 7.67 -24.53 1.56
C CYS A 613 8.34 -25.80 2.11
N ILE A 614 8.98 -26.59 1.23
CA ILE A 614 9.60 -27.89 1.59
C ILE A 614 11.01 -28.08 1.02
N SER A 615 11.61 -27.03 0.45
CA SER A 615 12.93 -27.14 -0.19
C SER A 615 14.04 -27.24 0.87
N SER A 616 14.82 -28.33 0.81
CA SER A 616 15.87 -28.66 1.79
C SER A 616 17.01 -27.62 1.80
N PRO A 617 17.48 -27.19 2.99
CA PRO A 617 18.44 -26.09 3.14
C PRO A 617 19.92 -26.47 2.97
N ARG A 618 20.26 -27.60 2.33
CA ARG A 618 21.68 -28.00 2.23
C ARG A 618 22.55 -26.86 1.62
N PRO A 619 23.71 -26.54 2.23
CA PRO A 619 24.42 -25.25 2.08
C PRO A 619 24.91 -24.91 0.67
N ASN A 620 24.93 -25.87 -0.26
CA ASN A 620 25.36 -25.65 -1.65
C ASN A 620 24.21 -25.27 -2.61
N LEU A 621 22.96 -25.21 -2.12
CA LEU A 621 21.73 -25.13 -2.93
C LEU A 621 20.65 -24.22 -2.31
N LEU A 622 21.02 -23.12 -1.65
CA LEU A 622 20.03 -22.10 -1.23
C LEU A 622 19.29 -21.58 -2.47
N LYS A 623 18.09 -22.11 -2.71
CA LYS A 623 17.32 -21.87 -3.93
C LYS A 623 16.47 -20.62 -3.74
N ARG A 624 16.90 -19.52 -4.36
CA ARG A 624 16.15 -18.26 -4.43
C ARG A 624 15.13 -18.32 -5.56
N ILE A 625 13.87 -18.54 -5.23
CA ILE A 625 12.78 -18.72 -6.21
C ILE A 625 11.90 -17.48 -6.24
N CYS A 626 10.99 -17.42 -7.21
CA CYS A 626 9.91 -16.46 -7.17
C CYS A 626 8.87 -16.82 -6.11
N ALA A 627 8.37 -15.81 -5.39
CA ALA A 627 7.16 -15.96 -4.60
C ALA A 627 6.00 -16.40 -5.49
N TYR A 628 5.00 -17.06 -4.91
CA TYR A 628 3.78 -17.47 -5.62
C TYR A 628 3.12 -16.32 -6.39
N THR A 629 3.15 -15.10 -5.85
CA THR A 629 2.63 -13.85 -6.43
C THR A 629 3.53 -13.22 -7.50
N TYR A 630 4.70 -13.80 -7.74
CA TYR A 630 5.75 -13.35 -8.66
C TYR A 630 6.20 -11.88 -8.47
N ASP A 631 5.95 -11.26 -7.32
CA ASP A 631 6.26 -9.85 -7.06
C ASP A 631 7.62 -9.66 -6.38
N LYS A 632 8.24 -10.75 -5.92
CA LYS A 632 9.48 -10.75 -5.15
C LYS A 632 10.22 -12.08 -5.26
N ILE A 633 11.51 -12.05 -4.95
CA ILE A 633 12.36 -13.24 -4.80
C ILE A 633 12.33 -13.68 -3.32
N VAL A 634 12.16 -14.97 -3.08
CA VAL A 634 12.04 -15.58 -1.74
C VAL A 634 12.98 -16.77 -1.58
N MET A 635 13.23 -17.17 -0.34
CA MET A 635 13.79 -18.48 -0.02
C MET A 635 12.94 -19.19 1.01
N CYS A 636 12.91 -20.52 0.94
CA CYS A 636 12.31 -21.32 1.99
C CYS A 636 13.12 -21.17 3.28
N ASN A 637 12.47 -20.77 4.37
CA ASN A 637 13.12 -20.59 5.68
C ASN A 637 13.24 -21.88 6.50
N LEU A 638 13.19 -23.04 5.83
CA LEU A 638 13.44 -24.34 6.44
C LEU A 638 14.90 -24.41 6.91
N ILE A 639 15.12 -24.78 8.17
CA ILE A 639 16.45 -24.95 8.75
C ILE A 639 16.57 -26.27 9.50
N GLU A 640 17.81 -26.68 9.77
CA GLU A 640 18.12 -27.77 10.69
C GLU A 640 18.46 -27.21 12.07
N TYR A 641 17.79 -27.70 13.10
CA TYR A 641 18.05 -27.38 14.50
C TYR A 641 19.09 -28.33 15.10
N SER A 642 19.85 -27.86 16.09
CA SER A 642 20.83 -28.70 16.80
C SER A 642 20.19 -29.82 17.63
N THR A 643 18.92 -29.67 17.99
CA THR A 643 18.13 -30.63 18.77
C THR A 643 16.79 -30.87 18.08
N PRO A 644 16.15 -32.05 18.28
CA PRO A 644 14.82 -32.32 17.77
C PRO A 644 13.81 -31.26 18.24
N LEU A 645 12.92 -30.86 17.32
CA LEU A 645 11.79 -30.00 17.65
C LEU A 645 10.80 -30.72 18.58
N PRO A 646 9.98 -30.00 19.35
CA PRO A 646 8.88 -30.60 20.09
C PRO A 646 7.97 -31.42 19.15
N ASN A 647 7.43 -32.54 19.65
CA ASN A 647 6.73 -33.52 18.83
C ASN A 647 5.54 -32.93 18.06
N GLU A 648 4.86 -31.94 18.65
CA GLU A 648 3.73 -31.21 18.09
C GLU A 648 4.09 -30.31 16.90
N TYR A 649 5.37 -29.95 16.75
CA TYR A 649 5.89 -29.10 15.66
C TYR A 649 6.76 -29.86 14.65
N GLN A 650 6.93 -31.16 14.82
CA GLN A 650 7.54 -32.01 13.81
C GLN A 650 6.51 -32.26 12.70
N ILE A 651 6.73 -31.74 11.49
CA ILE A 651 5.74 -31.77 10.40
C ILE A 651 6.12 -32.66 9.21
N PHE A 652 7.36 -33.15 9.14
CA PHE A 652 7.88 -33.88 7.99
C PHE A 652 7.91 -35.39 8.21
N ASP A 653 7.20 -36.14 7.36
CA ASP A 653 7.34 -37.61 7.28
C ASP A 653 8.50 -38.00 6.35
N SER A 654 8.83 -37.15 5.38
CA SER A 654 10.01 -37.27 4.51
C SER A 654 10.46 -35.90 4.02
N LEU A 655 11.74 -35.73 3.71
CA LEU A 655 12.30 -34.54 3.07
C LEU A 655 13.26 -34.93 1.94
N PRO A 656 13.31 -34.18 0.82
CA PRO A 656 14.23 -34.48 -0.27
C PRO A 656 15.69 -34.54 0.22
N ASN A 657 16.37 -35.64 -0.10
CA ASN A 657 17.76 -35.92 0.25
C ASN A 657 18.06 -36.16 1.74
N ILE A 658 17.06 -36.24 2.61
CA ILE A 658 17.19 -36.61 4.02
C ILE A 658 16.58 -38.00 4.21
N THR A 659 17.38 -38.97 4.65
CA THR A 659 16.95 -40.39 4.76
C THR A 659 16.96 -40.92 6.19
N ASP A 660 17.60 -40.22 7.14
CA ASP A 660 17.60 -40.59 8.55
C ASP A 660 16.37 -39.99 9.27
N GLU A 661 15.54 -40.86 9.85
CA GLU A 661 14.35 -40.47 10.60
C GLU A 661 14.66 -39.63 11.84
N ASN A 662 15.83 -39.79 12.46
CA ASN A 662 16.24 -38.98 13.60
C ASN A 662 16.66 -37.57 13.18
N GLU A 663 17.13 -37.42 11.94
CA GLU A 663 17.48 -36.13 11.34
C GLU A 663 16.21 -35.33 11.01
N LEU A 664 15.15 -35.98 10.50
CA LEU A 664 13.87 -35.33 10.16
C LEU A 664 13.23 -34.58 11.33
N ALA A 665 13.38 -35.08 12.56
CA ALA A 665 12.82 -34.43 13.75
C ALA A 665 13.44 -33.05 14.06
N ARG A 666 14.58 -32.73 13.44
CA ARG A 666 15.32 -31.47 13.62
C ARG A 666 14.99 -30.43 12.56
N PHE A 667 14.16 -30.74 11.58
CA PHE A 667 13.83 -29.80 10.50
C PHE A 667 12.51 -29.09 10.77
N GLY A 668 12.52 -27.77 10.61
CA GLY A 668 11.34 -26.90 10.68
C GLY A 668 11.64 -25.50 10.17
N GLY A 669 10.61 -24.67 10.06
CA GLY A 669 10.74 -23.26 9.72
C GLY A 669 11.50 -22.49 10.81
N HIS A 670 12.36 -21.57 10.39
CA HIS A 670 13.21 -20.75 11.28
C HIS A 670 12.42 -19.90 12.28
N VAL A 671 11.19 -19.52 11.94
CA VAL A 671 10.35 -18.65 12.76
C VAL A 671 9.47 -19.51 13.68
N MET A 672 9.86 -19.59 14.95
CA MET A 672 9.14 -20.36 15.97
C MET A 672 7.65 -20.04 15.97
N LEU A 673 7.28 -18.76 16.12
CA LEU A 673 5.89 -18.26 16.22
C LEU A 673 4.99 -18.63 15.03
N ALA A 674 5.56 -19.10 13.92
CA ALA A 674 4.78 -19.63 12.82
C ALA A 674 4.53 -21.14 12.99
N ASP A 675 4.38 -21.64 14.21
CA ASP A 675 4.26 -23.08 14.54
C ASP A 675 5.44 -23.93 14.00
N TYR A 676 6.63 -23.34 13.83
CA TYR A 676 7.75 -23.92 13.06
C TYR A 676 7.38 -24.38 11.64
N CYS A 677 6.30 -23.86 11.08
CA CYS A 677 5.93 -24.12 9.69
C CYS A 677 6.90 -23.38 8.76
N PRO A 678 7.60 -24.09 7.87
CA PRO A 678 8.50 -23.47 6.92
C PRO A 678 7.70 -22.79 5.82
N TYR A 679 8.09 -21.58 5.48
CA TYR A 679 7.46 -20.76 4.46
C TYR A 679 8.47 -20.00 3.62
N ASP A 680 8.00 -19.55 2.46
CA ASP A 680 8.79 -18.73 1.56
C ASP A 680 8.98 -17.32 2.16
N GLN A 681 10.20 -17.04 2.61
CA GLN A 681 10.58 -15.81 3.29
C GLN A 681 11.36 -14.87 2.36
N GLU A 682 11.09 -13.56 2.49
CA GLU A 682 11.75 -12.50 1.75
C GLU A 682 13.25 -12.37 2.08
N LEU A 683 14.02 -11.80 1.14
CA LEU A 683 15.46 -11.61 1.28
C LEU A 683 15.78 -10.15 1.58
N ALA A 684 16.51 -9.90 2.66
CA ALA A 684 17.24 -8.64 2.86
C ALA A 684 18.71 -8.81 2.47
N TYR A 685 19.21 -7.92 1.61
CA TYR A 685 20.61 -7.94 1.19
C TYR A 685 21.48 -7.20 2.21
N LYS A 686 22.28 -7.96 2.99
CA LYS A 686 23.21 -7.41 3.99
C LYS A 686 24.07 -6.29 3.38
N ASN A 687 24.18 -5.16 4.10
CA ASN A 687 24.94 -3.96 3.71
C ASN A 687 24.38 -3.15 2.52
N SER A 688 23.11 -3.34 2.17
CA SER A 688 22.40 -2.49 1.20
C SER A 688 21.00 -2.16 1.69
N ASN A 689 20.45 -1.01 1.31
CA ASN A 689 19.05 -0.66 1.53
C ASN A 689 18.10 -1.39 0.56
N ARG A 690 18.52 -2.54 0.02
CA ARG A 690 17.78 -3.31 -0.98
C ARG A 690 17.13 -4.52 -0.34
N ASP A 691 15.91 -4.80 -0.79
CA ASP A 691 15.17 -6.03 -0.54
C ASP A 691 14.93 -6.78 -1.86
N SER A 692 14.16 -7.87 -1.83
CA SER A 692 13.93 -8.73 -2.98
C SER A 692 12.69 -8.42 -3.82
N ARG A 693 12.00 -7.30 -3.56
CA ARG A 693 10.77 -6.92 -4.28
C ARG A 693 11.10 -6.40 -5.67
N CYS A 694 10.49 -6.99 -6.70
CA CYS A 694 10.74 -6.62 -8.09
C CYS A 694 10.17 -5.26 -8.46
N TYR A 695 9.11 -4.82 -7.79
CA TYR A 695 8.38 -3.60 -8.14
C TYR A 695 9.03 -2.30 -7.64
N ARG A 696 10.08 -2.39 -6.82
CA ARG A 696 10.78 -1.24 -6.23
C ARG A 696 12.02 -0.88 -7.03
N SER A 697 12.02 0.29 -7.66
CA SER A 697 13.17 0.78 -8.45
C SER A 697 14.44 0.94 -7.60
N GLU A 698 14.32 1.17 -6.28
CA GLU A 698 15.45 1.26 -5.36
C GLU A 698 16.23 -0.06 -5.25
N ASN A 699 15.60 -1.18 -5.59
CA ASN A 699 16.23 -2.50 -5.58
C ASN A 699 17.04 -2.81 -6.84
N GLN A 700 17.15 -1.88 -7.79
CA GLN A 700 17.93 -2.09 -9.02
C GLN A 700 19.40 -2.41 -8.70
N PRO A 701 19.95 -3.57 -9.13
CA PRO A 701 21.36 -3.86 -8.95
C PRO A 701 22.25 -2.89 -9.75
N PRO A 702 23.42 -2.48 -9.21
CA PRO A 702 24.43 -1.75 -9.96
C PRO A 702 24.80 -2.47 -11.25
N ASN A 703 25.14 -1.74 -12.32
CA ASN A 703 25.49 -2.34 -13.62
C ASN A 703 26.65 -3.35 -13.55
N THR A 704 27.57 -3.18 -12.58
CA THR A 704 28.70 -4.11 -12.33
C THR A 704 28.28 -5.44 -11.69
N GLU A 705 27.07 -5.49 -11.14
CA GLU A 705 26.49 -6.63 -10.40
C GLU A 705 25.20 -7.16 -11.05
N ASN A 706 24.71 -6.51 -12.12
CA ASN A 706 23.49 -6.90 -12.82
C ASN A 706 23.78 -7.95 -13.90
N TYR A 707 24.04 -9.18 -13.47
CA TYR A 707 24.52 -10.22 -14.37
C TYR A 707 23.45 -10.97 -15.15
N ALA A 708 22.20 -10.89 -14.70
CA ALA A 708 21.05 -11.53 -15.35
C ALA A 708 20.19 -10.52 -16.12
N LEU A 709 20.68 -9.30 -16.36
CA LEU A 709 19.96 -8.20 -17.00
C LEU A 709 18.62 -7.88 -16.32
N GLU A 710 18.61 -7.96 -14.99
CA GLU A 710 17.45 -7.68 -14.15
C GLU A 710 17.06 -6.20 -14.28
N LYS A 711 15.75 -5.96 -14.25
CA LYS A 711 15.16 -4.63 -14.25
C LYS A 711 14.09 -4.55 -13.17
N TYR A 712 14.32 -3.70 -12.17
CA TYR A 712 13.38 -3.42 -11.09
C TYR A 712 12.61 -2.14 -11.41
N SER A 713 11.29 -2.22 -11.38
CA SER A 713 10.37 -1.12 -11.70
C SER A 713 8.95 -1.52 -11.30
N VAL A 714 8.02 -0.58 -11.20
CA VAL A 714 6.60 -0.88 -10.92
C VAL A 714 5.95 -1.88 -11.88
N GLN A 715 6.53 -2.07 -13.08
CA GLN A 715 6.10 -3.05 -14.09
C GLN A 715 7.00 -4.29 -14.14
N SER A 716 7.67 -4.63 -13.04
CA SER A 716 8.56 -5.78 -12.96
C SER A 716 8.00 -6.89 -12.08
N LYS A 717 8.16 -8.13 -12.54
CA LYS A 717 7.81 -9.36 -11.84
C LYS A 717 9.04 -10.28 -11.78
N CYS A 718 9.00 -11.22 -10.86
CA CYS A 718 9.98 -12.26 -10.67
C CYS A 718 9.75 -13.38 -11.70
N PHE A 719 10.84 -13.82 -12.34
CA PHE A 719 10.87 -15.01 -13.19
C PHE A 719 11.95 -15.96 -12.66
N ASP A 720 11.61 -17.23 -12.50
CA ASP A 720 12.60 -18.24 -12.14
C ASP A 720 13.60 -18.42 -13.29
N HIS A 721 14.85 -18.75 -13.00
CA HIS A 721 15.87 -19.04 -14.02
C HIS A 721 15.94 -20.54 -14.30
N GLY A 722 16.01 -20.92 -15.57
CA GLY A 722 16.16 -22.31 -16.00
C GLY A 722 17.62 -22.76 -16.13
N SER A 723 18.57 -21.82 -16.18
CA SER A 723 20.00 -22.09 -16.25
C SER A 723 20.80 -21.06 -15.46
N VAL A 724 22.08 -21.37 -15.20
CA VAL A 724 23.02 -20.37 -14.66
C VAL A 724 23.25 -19.29 -15.71
N TRP A 725 23.21 -18.02 -15.28
CA TRP A 725 23.52 -16.87 -16.13
C TRP A 725 25.04 -16.67 -16.26
N GLU A 726 25.47 -16.34 -17.47
CA GLU A 726 26.87 -16.15 -17.84
C GLU A 726 27.04 -14.82 -18.57
N GLN A 727 28.09 -14.09 -18.18
CA GLN A 727 28.46 -12.82 -18.81
C GLN A 727 29.83 -12.97 -19.49
N TYR A 728 29.87 -12.61 -20.78
CA TYR A 728 31.06 -12.59 -21.62
C TYR A 728 31.49 -11.14 -21.85
N ILE A 729 32.71 -10.80 -21.47
CA ILE A 729 33.28 -9.44 -21.49
C ILE A 729 34.57 -9.48 -22.32
N ASP A 730 35.03 -8.32 -22.80
CA ASP A 730 36.26 -8.15 -23.59
C ASP A 730 36.24 -9.04 -24.85
N GLU A 731 35.24 -8.89 -25.73
CA GLU A 731 35.11 -9.71 -26.95
C GLU A 731 35.12 -11.23 -26.66
N CYS A 732 34.46 -11.61 -25.57
CA CYS A 732 34.40 -12.99 -25.08
C CYS A 732 35.73 -13.56 -24.56
N ARG A 733 36.76 -12.74 -24.31
CA ARG A 733 38.03 -13.19 -23.71
C ARG A 733 37.89 -13.51 -22.22
N LYS A 734 36.95 -12.87 -21.52
CA LYS A 734 36.67 -13.13 -20.11
C LYS A 734 35.24 -13.63 -19.92
N LYS A 735 35.10 -14.74 -19.18
CA LYS A 735 33.81 -15.31 -18.79
C LYS A 735 33.62 -15.17 -17.29
N ARG A 736 32.52 -14.54 -16.88
CA ARG A 736 32.06 -14.50 -15.49
C ARG A 736 30.86 -15.40 -15.35
N ARG A 737 30.96 -16.38 -14.46
CA ARG A 737 29.86 -17.26 -14.05
C ARG A 737 29.42 -16.83 -12.66
N ILE A 738 28.12 -16.59 -12.48
CA ILE A 738 27.58 -16.23 -11.19
C ILE A 738 27.14 -17.50 -10.48
N ALA A 739 27.16 -17.45 -9.14
CA ALA A 739 26.46 -18.43 -8.31
C ALA A 739 25.05 -18.68 -8.88
N PRO A 740 24.47 -19.88 -8.69
CA PRO A 740 23.16 -20.24 -9.23
C PRO A 740 22.06 -19.36 -8.62
N GLN A 741 21.90 -18.14 -9.13
CA GLN A 741 20.69 -17.36 -8.98
C GLN A 741 19.64 -18.05 -9.83
N VAL A 742 18.60 -18.53 -9.15
CA VAL A 742 17.53 -19.34 -9.73
C VAL A 742 16.24 -18.54 -9.93
N ALA A 743 16.30 -17.21 -9.75
CA ALA A 743 15.26 -16.24 -10.11
C ALA A 743 15.83 -14.82 -10.26
N GLY A 744 15.11 -13.96 -10.98
CA GLY A 744 15.46 -12.57 -11.24
C GLY A 744 14.23 -11.72 -11.56
N CYS A 745 14.36 -10.40 -11.43
CA CYS A 745 13.25 -9.46 -11.68
C CYS A 745 13.32 -8.84 -13.08
N TYR A 746 12.22 -8.91 -13.83
CA TYR A 746 12.14 -8.45 -15.22
C TYR A 746 10.86 -7.68 -15.49
N GLN A 747 10.95 -6.70 -16.40
CA GLN A 747 9.78 -5.99 -16.88
C GLN A 747 8.89 -6.90 -17.72
N PHE A 748 7.58 -6.77 -17.56
CA PHE A 748 6.62 -7.61 -18.27
C PHE A 748 5.46 -6.79 -18.86
N GLU A 749 4.81 -7.37 -19.85
CA GLU A 749 3.60 -6.86 -20.49
C GLU A 749 2.62 -8.02 -20.69
N CYS A 750 1.38 -7.84 -20.26
CA CYS A 750 0.31 -8.82 -20.45
C CYS A 750 -0.42 -8.52 -21.76
N VAL A 751 -0.41 -9.45 -22.71
CA VAL A 751 -1.16 -9.32 -23.98
C VAL A 751 -2.24 -10.40 -24.06
N SER A 752 -3.51 -9.97 -24.14
CA SER A 752 -4.68 -10.86 -24.07
C SER A 752 -4.64 -11.88 -25.21
N ASN A 753 -4.92 -13.15 -24.89
CA ASN A 753 -4.83 -14.32 -25.77
C ASN A 753 -3.42 -14.71 -26.27
N GLU A 754 -2.39 -13.88 -26.04
CA GLU A 754 -1.01 -14.21 -26.41
C GLU A 754 -0.21 -14.75 -25.24
N GLY A 755 -0.29 -14.09 -24.07
CA GLY A 755 0.44 -14.48 -22.86
C GLY A 755 1.20 -13.32 -22.24
N ILE A 756 2.34 -13.64 -21.63
CA ILE A 756 3.21 -12.64 -20.97
C ILE A 756 4.40 -12.37 -21.87
N TYR A 757 4.61 -11.11 -22.22
CA TYR A 757 5.88 -10.70 -22.78
C TYR A 757 6.82 -10.22 -21.67
N VAL A 758 8.08 -10.63 -21.74
CA VAL A 758 9.12 -10.27 -20.78
C VAL A 758 10.27 -9.55 -21.51
N HIS A 759 10.70 -8.44 -20.93
CA HIS A 759 11.73 -7.57 -21.48
C HIS A 759 13.07 -7.83 -20.80
N ILE A 760 14.08 -8.21 -21.57
CA ILE A 760 15.41 -8.55 -21.07
C ILE A 760 16.47 -7.89 -21.96
N GLY A 761 17.18 -6.92 -21.37
CA GLY A 761 18.06 -6.04 -22.13
C GLY A 761 17.26 -5.20 -23.13
N LYS A 762 17.58 -5.33 -24.42
CA LYS A 762 16.85 -4.66 -25.53
C LYS A 762 15.82 -5.56 -26.20
N GLU A 763 15.78 -6.83 -25.82
CA GLU A 763 14.98 -7.85 -26.49
C GLU A 763 13.70 -8.14 -25.70
N LYS A 764 12.70 -8.68 -26.40
CA LYS A 764 11.39 -9.05 -25.86
C LYS A 764 11.13 -10.52 -26.15
N TYR A 765 10.73 -11.27 -25.13
CA TYR A 765 10.47 -12.71 -25.22
C TYR A 765 9.03 -13.01 -24.83
N LEU A 766 8.40 -13.99 -25.47
CA LEU A 766 7.01 -14.38 -25.21
C LEU A 766 6.93 -15.66 -24.37
N CYS A 767 6.24 -15.57 -23.24
CA CYS A 767 5.79 -16.69 -22.42
C CYS A 767 4.38 -17.11 -22.83
N GLU A 768 4.30 -18.23 -23.55
CA GLU A 768 3.07 -18.82 -24.08
C GLU A 768 2.36 -19.71 -23.05
N TYR A 769 3.10 -20.38 -22.17
CA TYR A 769 2.54 -21.27 -21.14
C TYR A 769 3.41 -21.38 -19.89
N LEU A 770 2.78 -21.77 -18.77
CA LEU A 770 3.45 -22.00 -17.48
C LEU A 770 4.58 -23.03 -17.61
N GLY A 771 5.76 -22.69 -17.12
CA GLY A 771 6.92 -23.58 -17.12
C GLY A 771 7.72 -23.61 -18.42
N GLN A 772 7.34 -22.84 -19.45
CA GLN A 772 8.14 -22.70 -20.68
C GLN A 772 9.54 -22.18 -20.34
N ASN A 773 10.58 -22.91 -20.78
CA ASN A 773 11.97 -22.50 -20.60
C ASN A 773 12.46 -21.74 -21.83
N ILE A 774 12.76 -20.45 -21.67
CA ILE A 774 13.21 -19.55 -22.73
C ILE A 774 14.70 -19.30 -22.58
N THR A 775 15.48 -19.75 -23.55
CA THR A 775 16.92 -19.46 -23.64
C THR A 775 17.15 -18.05 -24.18
N ILE A 776 18.00 -17.29 -23.51
CA ILE A 776 18.26 -15.87 -23.77
C ILE A 776 19.73 -15.70 -24.14
N VAL A 777 19.97 -15.00 -25.25
CA VAL A 777 21.28 -14.46 -25.62
C VAL A 777 21.08 -12.98 -25.95
N ALA A 778 21.63 -12.10 -25.13
CA ALA A 778 21.45 -10.65 -25.27
C ALA A 778 22.80 -9.92 -25.26
N SER A 779 22.90 -8.83 -26.01
CA SER A 779 24.09 -7.96 -26.03
C SER A 779 23.78 -6.60 -25.39
N GLN A 780 24.61 -6.19 -24.43
CA GLN A 780 24.46 -4.90 -23.76
C GLN A 780 25.81 -4.39 -23.23
N TYR A 781 26.12 -3.10 -23.44
CA TYR A 781 27.35 -2.45 -22.97
C TYR A 781 28.65 -3.21 -23.33
N ASN A 782 28.83 -3.61 -24.59
CA ASN A 782 29.97 -4.43 -25.06
C ASN A 782 30.15 -5.79 -24.35
N SER A 783 29.10 -6.30 -23.70
CA SER A 783 29.07 -7.64 -23.09
C SER A 783 27.94 -8.48 -23.68
N ILE A 784 28.14 -9.79 -23.72
CA ILE A 784 27.12 -10.78 -24.11
C ILE A 784 26.67 -11.53 -22.87
N TYR A 785 25.36 -11.67 -22.72
CA TYR A 785 24.71 -12.36 -21.62
C TYR A 785 24.03 -13.60 -22.16
N SER A 786 24.19 -14.72 -21.47
CA SER A 786 23.58 -16.01 -21.81
C SER A 786 22.94 -16.61 -20.57
N GLY A 787 21.69 -17.05 -20.69
CA GLY A 787 20.94 -17.63 -19.58
C GLY A 787 19.59 -18.15 -20.04
N SER A 788 18.73 -18.50 -19.09
CA SER A 788 17.36 -18.88 -19.41
C SER A 788 16.41 -18.55 -18.28
N ILE A 789 15.15 -18.28 -18.63
CA ILE A 789 14.05 -18.02 -17.69
C ILE A 789 12.96 -19.08 -17.83
N ILE A 790 12.20 -19.29 -16.77
CA ILE A 790 11.02 -20.15 -16.71
C ILE A 790 9.79 -19.26 -16.62
N CYS A 791 8.86 -19.45 -17.55
CA CYS A 791 7.66 -18.65 -17.64
C CYS A 791 6.69 -18.91 -16.48
N PRO A 792 6.17 -17.85 -15.84
CA PRO A 792 5.26 -17.94 -14.69
C PRO A 792 3.82 -18.22 -15.12
N ASP A 793 2.93 -18.41 -14.14
CA ASP A 793 1.50 -18.55 -14.40
C ASP A 793 0.90 -17.20 -14.85
N CYS A 794 0.40 -17.19 -16.08
CA CYS A 794 -0.26 -16.03 -16.67
C CYS A 794 -1.44 -15.53 -15.84
N GLN A 795 -2.22 -16.43 -15.23
CA GLN A 795 -3.42 -16.06 -14.50
C GLN A 795 -3.08 -15.34 -13.19
N ILE A 796 -1.95 -15.67 -12.58
CA ILE A 796 -1.48 -15.01 -11.35
C ILE A 796 -0.92 -13.62 -11.66
N ILE A 797 -0.15 -13.46 -12.74
CA ILE A 797 0.46 -12.18 -13.09
C ILE A 797 -0.54 -11.21 -13.73
N CYS A 798 -1.41 -11.71 -14.62
CA CYS A 798 -2.27 -10.88 -15.47
C CYS A 798 -3.77 -10.99 -15.12
N GLY A 799 -4.20 -11.98 -14.33
CA GLY A 799 -5.63 -12.26 -14.11
C GLY A 799 -6.40 -11.21 -13.30
N SER A 800 -5.69 -10.25 -12.68
CA SER A 800 -6.31 -9.07 -12.04
C SER A 800 -6.65 -7.95 -13.03
N LEU A 801 -6.21 -8.05 -14.29
CA LEU A 801 -6.53 -7.09 -15.34
C LEU A 801 -7.94 -7.38 -15.90
N ASN A 802 -8.82 -6.38 -15.84
CA ASN A 802 -10.18 -6.49 -16.38
C ASN A 802 -10.17 -6.90 -17.87
N ASN A 803 -11.00 -7.89 -18.24
CA ASN A 803 -11.12 -8.43 -19.60
C ASN A 803 -9.85 -9.09 -20.18
N PHE A 804 -8.85 -9.39 -19.35
CA PHE A 804 -7.67 -10.14 -19.79
C PHE A 804 -7.96 -11.64 -19.83
N GLN A 805 -7.63 -12.29 -20.94
CA GLN A 805 -7.71 -13.74 -21.08
C GLN A 805 -6.31 -14.30 -21.30
N CYS A 806 -5.87 -15.18 -20.41
CA CYS A 806 -4.68 -15.97 -20.66
C CYS A 806 -4.90 -16.91 -21.85
N PRO A 807 -3.85 -17.19 -22.65
CA PRO A 807 -3.95 -18.14 -23.74
C PRO A 807 -4.50 -19.49 -23.24
N LEU A 808 -5.52 -20.02 -23.93
CA LEU A 808 -6.04 -21.34 -23.64
C LEU A 808 -4.90 -22.35 -23.79
N ILE A 809 -4.66 -23.15 -22.75
CA ILE A 809 -3.67 -24.22 -22.73
C ILE A 809 -3.93 -25.11 -23.96
N LYS A 810 -3.15 -24.93 -25.03
CA LYS A 810 -3.16 -25.88 -26.13
C LYS A 810 -2.60 -27.17 -25.55
N ASN A 811 -3.44 -28.21 -25.46
CA ASN A 811 -3.03 -29.57 -25.11
C ASN A 811 -1.66 -29.86 -25.74
N LEU A 812 -0.64 -30.05 -24.90
CA LEU A 812 0.72 -30.39 -25.33
C LEU A 812 0.65 -31.60 -26.26
N PRO A 813 1.10 -31.51 -27.52
CA PRO A 813 1.54 -32.70 -28.21
C PRO A 813 2.84 -33.13 -27.54
N HIS A 814 2.82 -34.30 -26.89
CA HIS A 814 4.06 -35.07 -26.76
C HIS A 814 4.68 -35.22 -28.14
N GLY A 815 5.84 -34.57 -28.35
CA GLY A 815 6.62 -34.71 -29.57
C GLY A 815 6.51 -33.53 -30.54
N LYS A 816 7.33 -32.52 -30.31
CA LYS A 816 8.36 -32.02 -31.24
C LYS A 816 8.94 -30.74 -30.65
N MET A 817 10.09 -30.87 -29.98
CA MET A 817 11.00 -29.75 -29.80
C MET A 817 11.25 -29.15 -31.19
N LYS A 818 10.74 -27.94 -31.46
CA LYS A 818 11.38 -27.08 -32.45
C LYS A 818 12.81 -26.92 -31.96
N GLN A 819 13.78 -27.36 -32.77
CA GLN A 819 15.20 -27.12 -32.52
C GLN A 819 15.37 -25.62 -32.26
N GLN A 820 15.60 -25.25 -31.00
CA GLN A 820 16.26 -24.00 -30.68
C GLN A 820 17.63 -24.08 -31.35
N SER A 821 17.94 -23.08 -32.18
CA SER A 821 19.27 -22.92 -32.78
C SER A 821 20.33 -23.09 -31.70
N ASP A 822 21.36 -23.87 -31.99
CA ASP A 822 22.42 -24.21 -31.04
C ASP A 822 23.06 -22.94 -30.46
N THR A 823 22.71 -22.61 -29.22
CA THR A 823 23.11 -21.38 -28.51
C THR A 823 24.62 -21.17 -28.52
N ARG A 824 25.38 -22.28 -28.60
CA ARG A 824 26.82 -22.29 -28.68
C ARG A 824 27.33 -21.75 -30.02
N LEU A 825 26.69 -22.13 -31.13
CA LEU A 825 26.95 -21.60 -32.47
C LEU A 825 26.63 -20.10 -32.55
N THR A 826 25.57 -19.63 -31.89
CA THR A 826 25.21 -18.19 -31.87
C THR A 826 26.24 -17.35 -31.11
N ILE A 827 26.69 -17.80 -29.93
CA ILE A 827 27.73 -17.10 -29.15
C ILE A 827 29.07 -17.15 -29.91
N GLU A 828 29.47 -18.31 -30.44
CA GLU A 828 30.71 -18.46 -31.21
C GLU A 828 30.72 -17.58 -32.48
N ASN A 829 29.59 -17.47 -33.19
CA ASN A 829 29.47 -16.57 -34.34
C ASN A 829 29.58 -15.09 -33.94
N ILE A 830 28.90 -14.65 -32.87
CA ILE A 830 28.99 -13.25 -32.41
C ILE A 830 30.42 -12.93 -31.92
N CYS A 831 31.03 -13.82 -31.13
CA CYS A 831 32.42 -13.66 -30.68
C CYS A 831 33.42 -13.71 -31.85
N GLY A 832 33.15 -14.52 -32.87
CA GLY A 832 33.97 -14.62 -34.08
C GLY A 832 33.92 -13.35 -34.94
N THR A 833 32.74 -12.75 -35.07
CA THR A 833 32.55 -11.50 -35.84
C THR A 833 33.25 -10.31 -35.16
N LEU A 834 33.22 -10.24 -33.82
CA LEU A 834 33.93 -9.20 -33.05
C LEU A 834 35.46 -9.31 -33.17
N LYS A 835 36.01 -10.52 -33.24
CA LYS A 835 37.45 -10.75 -33.46
C LYS A 835 37.93 -10.39 -34.88
N GLN A 836 37.04 -10.38 -35.88
CA GLN A 836 37.41 -10.05 -37.27
C GLN A 836 37.55 -8.55 -37.55
N ASN A 837 37.07 -7.67 -36.65
CA ASN A 837 37.20 -6.22 -36.80
C ASN A 837 38.55 -5.64 -36.33
N GLU A 838 39.53 -6.46 -35.95
CA GLU A 838 40.90 -6.02 -35.58
C GLU A 838 41.82 -5.74 -36.81
N GLN A 839 41.35 -5.87 -38.06
CA GLN A 839 42.17 -5.70 -39.27
C GLN A 839 41.66 -4.64 -40.25
N LEU A 840 41.55 -3.38 -39.84
CA LEU A 840 41.52 -2.23 -40.77
C LEU A 840 42.33 -1.05 -40.19
N PRO A 841 43.31 -0.49 -40.92
CA PRO A 841 44.15 0.59 -40.40
C PRO A 841 43.41 1.93 -40.39
N MET A 842 43.53 2.64 -39.26
CA MET A 842 43.07 4.01 -39.07
C MET A 842 43.79 4.99 -40.00
N SER A 843 43.03 5.79 -40.75
CA SER A 843 43.47 7.07 -41.30
C SER A 843 42.65 8.23 -40.70
N ASP A 844 43.32 8.95 -39.81
CA ASP A 844 43.32 10.41 -39.62
C ASP A 844 42.08 11.23 -40.03
N THR A 845 41.37 11.76 -39.03
CA THR A 845 40.89 13.15 -39.07
C THR A 845 40.96 13.74 -37.66
N SER A 846 42.05 14.44 -37.39
CA SER A 846 42.17 15.45 -36.35
C SER A 846 41.24 16.64 -36.62
N ASN A 847 40.21 16.85 -35.78
CA ASN A 847 39.71 18.16 -35.34
C ASN A 847 38.37 17.98 -34.62
N GLN A 848 38.39 17.79 -33.31
CA GLN A 848 37.33 18.19 -32.37
C GLN A 848 37.68 17.74 -30.93
N LEU A 849 38.76 18.28 -30.37
CA LEU A 849 39.10 18.02 -28.97
C LEU A 849 39.90 19.17 -28.36
N HIS A 850 39.33 20.39 -28.39
CA HIS A 850 39.89 21.48 -27.59
C HIS A 850 38.88 22.50 -27.00
N ILE A 851 37.57 22.30 -27.09
CA ILE A 851 36.57 23.24 -26.51
C ILE A 851 35.76 22.63 -25.35
N GLN A 852 35.85 21.32 -25.06
CA GLN A 852 35.06 20.68 -23.98
C GLN A 852 35.77 20.48 -22.64
N ARG A 853 36.98 21.04 -22.43
CA ARG A 853 37.72 20.88 -21.16
C ARG A 853 37.84 22.14 -20.29
N ARG A 854 37.18 23.25 -20.65
CA ARG A 854 37.16 24.47 -19.81
C ARG A 854 35.79 24.87 -19.25
N LEU A 855 34.69 24.22 -19.65
CA LEU A 855 33.35 24.53 -19.11
C LEU A 855 32.96 23.70 -17.88
N ILE A 856 33.54 22.52 -17.71
CA ILE A 856 33.14 21.58 -16.65
C ILE A 856 33.73 21.96 -15.28
N CYS A 857 34.85 22.68 -15.23
CA CYS A 857 35.41 23.18 -13.96
C CYS A 857 34.75 24.48 -13.45
N CYS A 858 34.05 25.25 -14.31
CA CYS A 858 33.31 26.45 -13.85
C CYS A 858 31.91 26.12 -13.32
N ILE A 859 31.29 25.04 -13.79
CA ILE A 859 29.94 24.65 -13.35
C ILE A 859 29.96 23.92 -11.99
N LEU A 860 31.05 23.20 -11.69
CA LEU A 860 31.24 22.55 -10.38
C LEU A 860 31.62 23.53 -9.26
N LEU A 861 32.12 24.73 -9.56
CA LEU A 861 32.39 25.77 -8.56
C LEU A 861 31.16 26.65 -8.25
N LEU A 862 30.19 26.75 -9.17
CA LEU A 862 28.94 27.51 -8.97
C LEU A 862 27.87 26.70 -8.22
N CYS A 863 27.94 25.37 -8.20
CA CYS A 863 27.05 24.52 -7.40
C CYS A 863 27.47 24.41 -5.92
N LEU A 864 28.68 24.85 -5.54
CA LEU A 864 29.18 24.82 -4.16
C LEU A 864 29.01 26.15 -3.39
N LEU A 865 28.51 27.22 -4.04
CA LEU A 865 28.33 28.54 -3.41
C LEU A 865 26.87 28.97 -3.19
N ASN A 866 25.88 28.08 -3.40
CA ASN A 866 24.48 28.35 -3.06
C ASN A 866 23.94 27.49 -1.90
N LEU A 867 24.83 27.10 -0.99
CA LEU A 867 24.51 26.36 0.24
C LEU A 867 24.75 27.21 1.50
N GLN A 868 24.47 28.52 1.41
CA GLN A 868 24.64 29.45 2.54
C GLN A 868 23.47 30.43 2.76
N ASN A 869 22.27 30.12 2.29
CA ASN A 869 21.05 30.81 2.73
C ASN A 869 19.83 29.87 2.77
N LEU A 870 20.02 28.75 3.44
CA LEU A 870 18.97 27.98 4.12
C LEU A 870 19.62 27.13 5.22
N LEU A 871 20.28 27.84 6.15
CA LEU A 871 20.39 27.56 7.58
C LEU A 871 20.59 28.90 8.30
#